data_AF-A0A167M3M2-F1
#
_entry.id   AF-A0A167M3M2-F1
#
_cell.length_a   1.000
_cell.length_b   1.000
_cell.length_c   1.000
_cell.angle_alpha   90.00
_cell.angle_beta   90.00
_cell.angle_gamma   90.00
#
_symmetry.space_group_name_H-M   'P 1'
#
loop_
_entity.id
_entity.type
_entity.pdbx_description
1 polymer ?
#
loop_
_entity_poly.entity_id
_entity_poly.type
_entity_poly.pdbx_seq_one_letter_code
_entity_poly.pdbx_strand_id
1 'polypeptide(L)'
;MAPKLPYEVVSIIANYVEKDSRLTGALVSRYICDTSNLDNPYLKNADRVCELKIQDLSTADGKYYSKLSQIYHGIRRLECFESLENKCAIETIDWSPWNLLSHLKIHFQYRNSIELENLFTGLSVLPCLLHLTLHQVSSEYGDMVTNIVSWSDLELLHLNSPHLEDISIDFLHEPILYDNMDQIRRITPASTVTTIRYSSSNVDASWIFYFALKYPNLHTLDLQASDSYHQENIVYKCQLQEDMQLLSTLDQFFPCLKTVCIQTGVNSIWSFSTFYDALRIFGAKVERADVDIHMRDPDLTDSFDSCLDFSSASLKVLMTSLISMPGKVPLSSTLTFYPCLVELNIEIMGLIEIVIILDKYPTLRLLSLSLARVCLSKQSNHNHNPHILRRFEVNRIETNTEVFRYISFRCKQLSFLKLGDVDLRASEFTENGEILIGMPYSQLDKLIVCSIRETTKLIKFYAVIQEDNTGVNQSDSDNQEQKTRSNWYHIYLDDTGEIKRSLAWELGKQGIEYFQRSYRDALSSTYDDNSHTVFDDIVNYYEPKEAWKADIAFGVFGFVAMGPALPFEILSNIAVYVDPKKNLACALVCKQWTEPFLNKRWCSITVTLEVAKYICNTRSQNNVYLKNLHRTLELKLMNIPKADMKYLSKVQQIYCKINWFEYDRPYRSDCIIQEIDWSPWKSLVHLSIPLCNRSLTASEDFFTKLSVLSCLTHLTLKEAVTQQSLEETIVVSWQDIELLHLNLPRLTYIDIRLRIKAIPAIDANKIRRITPAHAITNIRYGSDYIDAFWVFYFALKYPNLHNITLGRSFESGGHYQSHTIDYDKKKYQEGVRLLLTLDRFFPRLRSIFTSMNSFNRYQFSVFYNALWHFDVKLKDVELSFEGEKLDWAEGSQSCLNIRSDALASLKITLSSASSLNPVGDLLFVYPDLVELQIETYNLIEVNIILDKCPSLRDLRMKGTEVSFSGKLKRVDTPHALQRLELDCVSTSTHMLEYISRRCKGLLFLKLYSIRFRKSYSDELDKLHHTKYPYHLVLNMSFLNLDTLVIYRLRRFGNIKFCAIQEQHQGDEEEDIKKMEDGNCKSLVPDEPSQLAGLKWYHLCWKNTEGVKRASMWELEKQDIDYVKGFYKHYVSLNYVSKDSDYRDNIYNGYSPKRFWQKDLQNGFLTIRLKSVKAIIHNKVFSYYRNR
;
A
#
# COMPACT_ATOMS: atom_id res chain seq x y z
N MET A 1 47.38 -37.65 9.82
CA MET A 1 47.38 -36.49 8.89
C MET A 1 45.96 -36.28 8.40
N ALA A 2 45.47 -35.04 8.41
CA ALA A 2 44.18 -34.65 7.80
C ALA A 2 44.38 -33.30 7.07
N PRO A 3 43.70 -33.06 5.94
CA PRO A 3 43.92 -31.87 5.12
C PRO A 3 43.28 -30.61 5.73
N LYS A 4 43.77 -29.45 5.27
CA LYS A 4 43.33 -28.12 5.72
C LYS A 4 41.90 -27.82 5.25
N LEU A 5 41.05 -27.33 6.14
CA LEU A 5 39.92 -26.48 5.76
C LEU A 5 40.44 -25.06 5.45
N PRO A 6 39.89 -24.35 4.45
CA PRO A 6 40.27 -22.98 4.13
C PRO A 6 39.66 -21.97 5.13
N TYR A 7 40.10 -20.71 5.04
CA TYR A 7 39.51 -19.58 5.75
C TYR A 7 38.07 -19.34 5.31
N GLU A 8 37.11 -19.62 6.17
CA GLU A 8 35.74 -19.08 6.09
C GLU A 8 35.14 -18.99 7.50
N VAL A 9 34.30 -17.96 7.71
CA VAL A 9 33.88 -17.39 9.00
C VAL A 9 33.50 -18.42 10.07
N VAL A 10 34.30 -18.51 11.16
CA VAL A 10 33.89 -19.19 12.40
C VAL A 10 33.01 -18.23 13.21
N SER A 11 31.74 -18.11 12.82
CA SER A 11 30.73 -17.42 13.62
C SER A 11 30.32 -18.31 14.78
N ILE A 12 30.77 -17.98 16.00
CA ILE A 12 30.29 -18.64 17.22
C ILE A 12 28.88 -18.12 17.50
N ILE A 13 27.87 -18.78 16.92
CA ILE A 13 26.45 -18.53 17.21
C ILE A 13 25.98 -19.55 18.26
N ALA A 14 25.49 -19.07 19.41
CA ALA A 14 25.03 -19.91 20.52
C ALA A 14 23.64 -20.56 20.29
N ASN A 15 23.28 -20.86 19.04
CA ASN A 15 21.94 -21.29 18.59
C ASN A 15 21.52 -22.73 19.00
N TYR A 16 22.07 -23.27 20.08
CA TYR A 16 21.71 -24.61 20.58
C TYR A 16 20.62 -24.59 21.67
N VAL A 17 20.14 -23.41 22.06
CA VAL A 17 19.29 -23.22 23.26
C VAL A 17 17.77 -23.25 22.96
N GLU A 18 17.34 -22.96 21.72
CA GLU A 18 15.92 -22.81 21.36
C GLU A 18 15.08 -24.11 21.49
N LYS A 19 15.72 -25.27 21.76
CA LYS A 19 15.03 -26.58 21.92
C LYS A 19 14.99 -27.15 23.34
N ASP A 20 15.60 -26.51 24.34
CA ASP A 20 15.43 -26.92 25.74
C ASP A 20 15.41 -25.70 26.66
N SER A 21 14.20 -25.27 27.05
CA SER A 21 13.91 -24.08 27.85
C SER A 21 14.31 -24.18 29.33
N ARG A 22 15.34 -24.97 29.63
CA ARG A 22 15.90 -25.21 30.97
C ARG A 22 17.40 -24.93 31.07
N LEU A 23 18.07 -24.64 29.95
CA LEU A 23 19.48 -24.19 29.93
C LEU A 23 19.55 -22.71 29.54
N THR A 24 19.62 -21.82 30.54
CA THR A 24 19.72 -20.37 30.29
C THR A 24 21.05 -20.01 29.59
N GLY A 25 21.05 -18.94 28.78
CA GLY A 25 22.24 -18.48 28.04
C GLY A 25 23.47 -18.24 28.93
N ALA A 26 23.25 -17.86 30.19
CA ALA A 26 24.27 -17.77 31.23
C ALA A 26 25.13 -19.05 31.41
N LEU A 27 24.59 -20.24 31.11
CA LEU A 27 25.35 -21.51 31.17
C LEU A 27 26.30 -21.67 29.98
N VAL A 28 25.92 -21.22 28.79
CA VAL A 28 26.81 -21.19 27.61
C VAL A 28 27.92 -20.15 27.81
N SER A 29 27.57 -18.96 28.30
CA SER A 29 28.54 -17.91 28.65
C SER A 29 29.51 -18.38 29.76
N ARG A 30 29.04 -19.15 30.75
CA ARG A 30 29.91 -19.81 31.75
C ARG A 30 30.84 -20.83 31.12
N TYR A 31 30.36 -21.67 30.20
CA TYR A 31 31.18 -22.68 29.53
C TYR A 31 32.27 -22.08 28.63
N ILE A 32 31.97 -21.00 27.90
CA ILE A 32 32.96 -20.27 27.08
C ILE A 32 33.98 -19.56 27.97
N CYS A 33 33.54 -18.98 29.09
CA CYS A 33 34.39 -18.25 30.04
C CYS A 33 35.02 -19.13 31.14
N ASP A 34 34.98 -20.45 31.01
CA ASP A 34 35.70 -21.40 31.88
C ASP A 34 37.06 -21.76 31.27
N THR A 35 38.09 -21.03 31.70
CA THR A 35 39.48 -21.20 31.29
C THR A 35 40.16 -22.43 31.92
N SER A 36 39.50 -23.17 32.82
CA SER A 36 40.04 -24.43 33.35
C SER A 36 39.93 -25.59 32.36
N ASN A 37 38.98 -25.52 31.42
CA ASN A 37 38.78 -26.52 30.38
C ASN A 37 39.72 -26.27 29.18
N LEU A 38 40.96 -26.77 29.29
CA LEU A 38 41.98 -26.69 28.24
C LEU A 38 41.59 -27.38 26.91
N ASP A 39 40.55 -28.23 26.90
CA ASP A 39 40.03 -28.87 25.69
C ASP A 39 38.87 -28.13 25.01
N ASN A 40 38.42 -27.00 25.59
CA ASN A 40 37.35 -26.17 25.04
C ASN A 40 37.70 -25.68 23.60
N PRO A 41 36.92 -26.06 22.57
CA PRO A 41 37.24 -25.75 21.17
C PRO A 41 37.12 -24.25 20.85
N TYR A 42 36.36 -23.49 21.65
CA TYR A 42 36.23 -22.04 21.49
C TYR A 42 37.53 -21.33 21.92
N LEU A 43 38.12 -21.71 23.05
CA LEU A 43 39.42 -21.19 23.51
C LEU A 43 40.54 -21.54 22.52
N LYS A 44 40.55 -22.76 21.96
CA LYS A 44 41.55 -23.22 20.97
C LYS A 44 41.49 -22.55 19.60
N ASN A 45 40.50 -21.69 19.34
CA ASN A 45 40.38 -20.93 18.08
C ASN A 45 40.10 -19.43 18.31
N ALA A 46 40.27 -18.93 19.54
CA ALA A 46 39.96 -17.54 19.87
C ALA A 46 40.82 -16.53 19.08
N ASP A 47 42.04 -16.92 18.70
CA ASP A 47 42.97 -16.22 17.81
C ASP A 47 42.43 -16.02 16.37
N ARG A 48 41.43 -16.81 15.97
CA ARG A 48 40.85 -16.83 14.61
C ARG A 48 39.51 -16.13 14.51
N VAL A 49 38.88 -15.79 15.63
CA VAL A 49 37.59 -15.09 15.64
C VAL A 49 37.82 -13.64 15.25
N CYS A 50 37.42 -13.27 14.04
CA CYS A 50 37.50 -11.88 13.56
C CYS A 50 36.22 -11.07 13.87
N GLU A 51 35.09 -11.76 14.07
CA GLU A 51 33.77 -11.17 14.34
C GLU A 51 33.08 -11.94 15.47
N LEU A 52 32.67 -11.22 16.52
CA LEU A 52 31.99 -11.76 17.70
C LEU A 52 30.57 -11.17 17.79
N LYS A 53 29.58 -12.02 18.09
CA LYS A 53 28.19 -11.60 18.33
C LYS A 53 27.75 -12.06 19.72
N ILE A 54 27.08 -11.19 20.47
CA ILE A 54 26.70 -11.42 21.88
C ILE A 54 25.20 -11.14 22.03
N GLN A 55 24.42 -12.14 22.42
CA GLN A 55 22.96 -12.06 22.55
C GLN A 55 22.49 -12.48 23.95
N ASP A 56 21.48 -11.77 24.48
CA ASP A 56 20.79 -11.95 25.77
C ASP A 56 21.71 -12.27 26.97
N LEU A 57 22.06 -11.22 27.72
CA LEU A 57 22.90 -11.27 28.91
C LEU A 57 22.15 -10.86 30.18
N SER A 58 20.86 -11.20 30.28
CA SER A 58 19.89 -10.75 31.29
C SER A 58 20.35 -10.78 32.76
N THR A 59 21.31 -11.64 33.16
CA THR A 59 21.87 -11.66 34.54
C THR A 59 23.40 -11.75 34.59
N ALA A 60 24.10 -11.24 33.58
CA ALA A 60 25.54 -11.42 33.40
C ALA A 60 26.41 -10.43 34.21
N ASP A 61 26.72 -10.78 35.46
CA ASP A 61 27.79 -10.22 36.30
C ASP A 61 29.02 -9.78 35.46
N GLY A 62 29.32 -8.47 35.41
CA GLY A 62 30.16 -7.81 34.38
C GLY A 62 31.56 -8.40 34.15
N LYS A 63 32.02 -9.24 35.09
CA LYS A 63 33.13 -10.20 34.94
C LYS A 63 33.10 -10.99 33.62
N TYR A 64 31.94 -11.27 33.01
CA TYR A 64 31.88 -11.96 31.72
C TYR A 64 32.47 -11.13 30.57
N TYR A 65 32.21 -9.82 30.50
CA TYR A 65 32.80 -8.98 29.45
C TYR A 65 34.32 -8.90 29.57
N SER A 66 34.84 -8.69 30.78
CA SER A 66 36.29 -8.70 31.06
C SER A 66 36.96 -10.03 30.68
N LYS A 67 36.27 -11.17 30.85
CA LYS A 67 36.76 -12.47 30.36
C LYS A 67 36.68 -12.61 28.85
N LEU A 68 35.58 -12.20 28.22
CA LEU A 68 35.42 -12.28 26.76
C LEU A 68 36.43 -11.38 26.03
N SER A 69 36.75 -10.20 26.57
CA SER A 69 37.74 -9.30 25.99
C SER A 69 39.17 -9.81 26.15
N GLN A 70 39.50 -10.49 27.26
CA GLN A 70 40.77 -11.23 27.39
C GLN A 70 40.89 -12.40 26.40
N ILE A 71 39.84 -13.22 26.27
CA ILE A 71 39.84 -14.41 25.38
C ILE A 71 39.92 -13.98 23.91
N TYR A 72 39.06 -13.04 23.49
CA TYR A 72 38.88 -12.63 22.09
C TYR A 72 39.48 -11.24 21.80
N HIS A 73 40.66 -10.93 22.36
CA HIS A 73 41.37 -9.67 22.14
C HIS A 73 41.71 -9.39 20.66
N GLY A 74 41.76 -10.42 19.81
CA GLY A 74 42.07 -10.32 18.38
C GLY A 74 40.92 -9.91 17.45
N ILE A 75 39.70 -9.70 17.97
CA ILE A 75 38.54 -9.38 17.11
C ILE A 75 38.69 -8.01 16.43
N ARG A 76 38.09 -7.90 15.23
CA ARG A 76 37.98 -6.65 14.48
C ARG A 76 36.55 -6.13 14.39
N ARG A 77 35.57 -7.01 14.69
CA ARG A 77 34.13 -6.71 14.67
C ARG A 77 33.44 -7.26 15.89
N LEU A 78 32.53 -6.49 16.47
CA LEU A 78 31.74 -6.86 17.64
C LEU A 78 30.28 -6.40 17.43
N GLU A 79 29.32 -7.29 17.68
CA GLU A 79 27.88 -6.98 17.68
C GLU A 79 27.25 -7.42 19.01
N CYS A 80 26.94 -6.47 19.88
CA CYS A 80 26.32 -6.70 21.18
C CYS A 80 24.80 -6.44 21.15
N PHE A 81 24.02 -7.27 21.85
CA PHE A 81 22.60 -7.03 22.11
C PHE A 81 22.37 -6.97 23.63
N GLU A 82 21.77 -5.88 24.10
CA GLU A 82 21.61 -5.59 25.52
C GLU A 82 20.17 -5.82 26.00
N SER A 83 20.03 -6.58 27.09
CA SER A 83 18.78 -7.12 27.64
C SER A 83 18.19 -6.27 28.78
N LEU A 84 16.86 -6.30 28.93
CA LEU A 84 15.98 -5.44 29.75
C LEU A 84 16.29 -5.15 31.26
N GLU A 85 17.32 -5.72 31.90
CA GLU A 85 17.45 -5.69 33.38
C GLU A 85 18.20 -4.48 33.98
N ASN A 86 17.45 -3.40 34.25
CA ASN A 86 17.73 -2.30 35.21
C ASN A 86 19.03 -1.48 35.15
N LYS A 87 20.14 -1.92 34.55
CA LYS A 87 21.36 -1.11 34.37
C LYS A 87 22.11 -1.52 33.10
N CYS A 88 22.39 -0.52 32.25
CA CYS A 88 23.29 -0.65 31.11
C CYS A 88 24.63 -1.27 31.56
N ALA A 89 24.86 -2.52 31.15
CA ALA A 89 26.10 -3.24 31.41
C ALA A 89 27.21 -2.73 30.48
N ILE A 90 26.84 -2.18 29.32
CA ILE A 90 27.75 -1.63 28.31
C ILE A 90 28.55 -0.42 28.82
N GLU A 91 27.96 0.40 29.70
CA GLU A 91 28.65 1.47 30.44
C GLU A 91 29.75 0.94 31.40
N THR A 92 29.73 -0.35 31.72
CA THR A 92 30.70 -0.99 32.64
C THR A 92 31.74 -1.87 31.93
N ILE A 93 31.75 -1.87 30.58
CA ILE A 93 32.70 -2.65 29.79
C ILE A 93 34.08 -1.99 29.79
N ASP A 94 35.11 -2.73 30.20
CA ASP A 94 36.49 -2.42 29.88
C ASP A 94 36.77 -2.80 28.40
N TRP A 95 36.74 -1.78 27.54
CA TRP A 95 37.00 -1.90 26.11
C TRP A 95 38.48 -2.07 25.78
N SER A 96 39.40 -1.82 26.71
CA SER A 96 40.84 -1.72 26.42
C SER A 96 41.51 -3.00 25.87
N PRO A 97 41.06 -4.24 26.17
CA PRO A 97 41.63 -5.44 25.57
C PRO A 97 41.24 -5.64 24.09
N TRP A 98 40.28 -4.86 23.57
CA TRP A 98 39.82 -4.89 22.17
C TRP A 98 40.46 -3.79 21.30
N ASN A 99 41.73 -3.44 21.56
CA ASN A 99 42.43 -2.37 20.84
C ASN A 99 42.56 -2.56 19.31
N LEU A 100 42.29 -3.75 18.76
CA LEU A 100 42.21 -4.04 17.32
C LEU A 100 40.79 -3.93 16.72
N LEU A 101 39.78 -3.64 17.54
CA LEU A 101 38.39 -3.50 17.11
C LEU A 101 38.23 -2.29 16.20
N SER A 102 37.79 -2.52 14.96
CA SER A 102 37.54 -1.45 13.99
C SER A 102 36.08 -1.30 13.58
N HIS A 103 35.22 -2.25 13.94
CA HIS A 103 33.76 -2.10 13.82
C HIS A 103 33.10 -2.50 15.14
N LEU A 104 32.38 -1.56 15.77
CA LEU A 104 31.55 -1.83 16.94
C LEU A 104 30.08 -1.61 16.59
N LYS A 105 29.22 -2.59 16.88
CA LYS A 105 27.78 -2.50 16.75
C LYS A 105 27.10 -2.87 18.07
N ILE A 106 26.13 -2.05 18.49
CA ILE A 106 25.40 -2.23 19.75
C ILE A 106 23.90 -2.08 19.49
N HIS A 107 23.12 -3.03 19.99
CA HIS A 107 21.66 -3.06 19.97
C HIS A 107 21.10 -2.92 21.39
N PHE A 108 20.42 -1.82 21.68
CA PHE A 108 19.86 -1.51 22.99
C PHE A 108 18.37 -1.88 23.05
N GLN A 109 17.98 -2.72 24.02
CA GLN A 109 16.57 -3.10 24.27
C GLN A 109 16.04 -2.51 25.59
N TYR A 110 16.62 -1.40 26.06
CA TYR A 110 16.40 -0.89 27.43
C TYR A 110 15.19 0.04 27.57
N ARG A 111 14.61 0.01 28.78
CA ARG A 111 13.64 1.00 29.29
C ARG A 111 14.29 2.20 30.02
N ASN A 112 15.60 2.17 30.20
CA ASN A 112 16.36 3.22 30.88
C ASN A 112 17.17 4.00 29.84
N SER A 113 17.33 5.30 30.06
CA SER A 113 18.27 6.13 29.29
C SER A 113 19.71 5.67 29.53
N ILE A 114 20.48 5.54 28.46
CA ILE A 114 21.93 5.29 28.49
C ILE A 114 22.65 6.58 28.88
N GLU A 115 23.64 6.49 29.77
CA GLU A 115 24.57 7.58 30.04
C GLU A 115 25.63 7.60 28.92
N LEU A 116 25.32 8.28 27.80
CA LEU A 116 26.18 8.32 26.60
C LEU A 116 27.60 8.83 26.88
N GLU A 117 27.76 9.71 27.89
CA GLU A 117 29.06 10.17 28.38
C GLU A 117 29.95 9.01 28.85
N ASN A 118 29.41 8.05 29.61
CA ASN A 118 30.13 6.86 30.06
C ASN A 118 30.51 5.97 28.87
N LEU A 119 29.58 5.77 27.92
CA LEU A 119 29.83 4.98 26.72
C LEU A 119 30.97 5.58 25.89
N PHE A 120 30.89 6.86 25.51
CA PHE A 120 31.88 7.50 24.64
C PHE A 120 33.24 7.68 25.31
N THR A 121 33.26 7.98 26.61
CA THR A 121 34.50 7.92 27.41
C THR A 121 35.09 6.50 27.41
N GLY A 122 34.25 5.47 27.50
CA GLY A 122 34.66 4.07 27.38
C GLY A 122 35.24 3.70 26.02
N LEU A 123 34.74 4.28 24.92
CA LEU A 123 35.27 4.03 23.57
C LEU A 123 36.65 4.66 23.31
N SER A 124 37.11 5.60 24.14
CA SER A 124 38.39 6.31 23.98
C SER A 124 39.63 5.40 23.92
N VAL A 125 39.54 4.19 24.48
CA VAL A 125 40.62 3.19 24.51
C VAL A 125 40.70 2.32 23.25
N LEU A 126 39.90 2.60 22.22
CA LEU A 126 39.81 1.85 20.97
C LEU A 126 40.48 2.61 19.79
N PRO A 127 41.81 2.67 19.70
CA PRO A 127 42.51 3.49 18.69
C PRO A 127 42.30 3.01 17.24
N CYS A 128 41.81 1.79 17.03
CA CYS A 128 41.47 1.25 15.71
C CYS A 128 40.00 1.44 15.31
N LEU A 129 39.15 2.09 16.13
CA LEU A 129 37.71 2.20 15.88
C LEU A 129 37.42 3.16 14.71
N LEU A 130 37.23 2.59 13.52
CA LEU A 130 36.86 3.33 12.31
C LEU A 130 35.34 3.38 12.12
N HIS A 131 34.62 2.32 12.49
CA HIS A 131 33.17 2.18 12.26
C HIS A 131 32.42 1.98 13.59
N LEU A 132 31.44 2.84 13.89
CA LEU A 132 30.54 2.70 15.04
C LEU A 132 29.08 2.53 14.60
N THR A 133 28.31 1.69 15.29
CA THR A 133 26.88 1.51 15.10
C THR A 133 26.15 1.36 16.44
N LEU A 134 25.26 2.30 16.75
CA LEU A 134 24.35 2.28 17.89
C LEU A 134 22.93 2.14 17.35
N HIS A 135 22.16 1.18 17.87
CA HIS A 135 20.84 0.83 17.36
C HIS A 135 19.87 0.61 18.53
N GLN A 136 18.75 1.34 18.57
CA GLN A 136 17.70 1.10 19.54
C GLN A 136 16.66 0.13 18.97
N VAL A 137 16.50 -1.02 19.62
CA VAL A 137 15.51 -2.01 19.24
C VAL A 137 14.17 -1.60 19.86
N SER A 138 13.29 -1.01 19.05
CA SER A 138 11.92 -0.72 19.45
C SER A 138 11.17 -2.03 19.73
N SER A 139 10.63 -2.18 20.95
CA SER A 139 9.67 -3.24 21.23
C SER A 139 8.27 -2.79 20.80
N GLU A 140 7.46 -3.71 20.27
CA GLU A 140 6.06 -3.44 19.89
C GLU A 140 5.14 -3.21 21.12
N TYR A 141 5.69 -3.19 22.35
CA TYR A 141 4.98 -3.34 23.62
C TYR A 141 5.22 -2.20 24.64
N GLY A 142 4.96 -0.96 24.21
CA GLY A 142 4.60 0.17 25.08
C GLY A 142 5.69 0.80 25.96
N ASP A 143 5.75 2.13 25.90
CA ASP A 143 6.54 3.01 26.79
C ASP A 143 8.00 2.57 26.98
N MET A 144 8.69 2.37 25.84
CA MET A 144 10.15 2.38 25.78
C MET A 144 10.66 3.82 25.89
N VAL A 145 11.64 4.06 26.77
CA VAL A 145 12.41 5.30 26.76
C VAL A 145 13.34 5.28 25.54
N THR A 146 12.98 6.03 24.51
CA THR A 146 13.91 6.36 23.42
C THR A 146 15.09 7.12 23.97
N ASN A 147 16.30 6.63 23.71
CA ASN A 147 17.53 7.34 24.03
C ASN A 147 17.62 8.61 23.18
N ILE A 148 18.16 9.65 23.80
CA ILE A 148 18.31 10.97 23.19
C ILE A 148 19.82 11.22 23.01
N VAL A 149 20.21 11.71 21.83
CA VAL A 149 21.58 12.14 21.52
C VAL A 149 21.59 13.64 21.22
N SER A 150 22.37 14.40 21.98
CA SER A 150 22.60 15.83 21.77
C SER A 150 23.76 16.08 20.81
N TRP A 151 23.87 17.30 20.28
CA TRP A 151 25.04 17.70 19.49
C TRP A 151 26.34 17.65 20.32
N SER A 152 26.24 17.92 21.63
CA SER A 152 27.31 17.79 22.62
C SER A 152 27.79 16.34 22.79
N ASP A 153 26.87 15.36 22.77
CA ASP A 153 27.24 13.93 22.82
C ASP A 153 28.06 13.52 21.59
N LEU A 154 27.75 14.08 20.41
CA LEU A 154 28.56 13.85 19.21
C LEU A 154 29.93 14.55 19.27
N GLU A 155 30.02 15.77 19.82
CA GLU A 155 31.33 16.38 20.07
C GLU A 155 32.18 15.54 21.05
N LEU A 156 31.55 14.94 22.06
CA LEU A 156 32.20 14.01 22.99
C LEU A 156 32.61 12.69 22.30
N LEU A 157 31.79 12.14 21.40
CA LEU A 157 32.17 11.00 20.56
C LEU A 157 33.41 11.31 19.71
N HIS A 158 33.46 12.50 19.08
CA HIS A 158 34.60 12.92 18.27
C HIS A 158 35.86 13.24 19.09
N LEU A 159 35.70 13.73 20.32
CA LEU A 159 36.80 13.93 21.26
C LEU A 159 37.45 12.60 21.68
N ASN A 160 36.63 11.56 21.88
CA ASN A 160 37.10 10.23 22.28
C ASN A 160 37.49 9.33 21.10
N SER A 161 36.95 9.53 19.90
CA SER A 161 37.17 8.67 18.72
C SER A 161 37.40 9.48 17.43
N PRO A 162 38.46 10.29 17.35
CA PRO A 162 38.74 11.17 16.19
C PRO A 162 39.10 10.43 14.89
N HIS A 163 39.27 9.10 14.95
CA HIS A 163 39.60 8.23 13.81
C HIS A 163 38.37 7.59 13.14
N LEU A 164 37.14 7.94 13.56
CA LEU A 164 35.94 7.43 12.92
C LEU A 164 35.84 7.85 11.44
N GLU A 165 35.57 6.87 10.58
CA GLU A 165 35.33 7.02 9.13
C GLU A 165 33.85 6.78 8.78
N ASP A 166 33.17 5.91 9.56
CA ASP A 166 31.75 5.53 9.43
C ASP A 166 31.04 5.59 10.81
N ILE A 167 29.99 6.38 10.93
CA ILE A 167 29.19 6.55 12.16
C ILE A 167 27.75 6.15 11.86
N SER A 168 27.10 5.38 12.71
CA SER A 168 25.69 4.99 12.59
C SER A 168 24.98 5.07 13.95
N ILE A 169 23.98 5.93 14.13
CA ILE A 169 23.29 6.10 15.43
C ILE A 169 21.77 6.22 15.26
N ASP A 170 21.05 5.19 15.70
CA ASP A 170 19.59 5.09 15.75
C ASP A 170 19.10 5.43 17.17
N PHE A 171 19.08 6.73 17.47
CA PHE A 171 18.61 7.36 18.71
C PHE A 171 17.84 8.65 18.33
N LEU A 172 16.84 9.05 19.12
CA LEU A 172 16.20 10.35 18.92
C LEU A 172 17.23 11.46 19.10
N HIS A 173 17.20 12.45 18.22
CA HIS A 173 18.08 13.60 18.36
C HIS A 173 17.43 14.65 19.26
N GLU A 174 18.21 15.27 20.13
CA GLU A 174 17.76 16.43 20.90
C GLU A 174 17.61 17.64 19.97
N PRO A 175 16.52 18.41 20.03
CA PRO A 175 16.38 19.64 19.25
C PRO A 175 17.49 20.64 19.60
N ILE A 176 18.26 21.07 18.59
CA ILE A 176 19.35 22.03 18.81
C ILE A 176 18.72 23.41 19.02
N LEU A 177 18.69 23.87 20.27
CA LEU A 177 18.25 25.22 20.63
C LEU A 177 19.09 26.28 19.91
N TYR A 178 18.43 27.32 19.40
CA TYR A 178 19.07 28.42 18.65
C TYR A 178 20.24 29.09 19.39
N ASP A 179 20.19 29.15 20.73
CA ASP A 179 21.27 29.69 21.58
C ASP A 179 22.60 28.89 21.49
N ASN A 180 22.54 27.63 21.03
CA ASN A 180 23.72 26.80 20.80
C ASN A 180 24.40 27.05 19.45
N MET A 181 23.76 27.77 18.51
CA MET A 181 24.27 27.87 17.12
C MET A 181 25.59 28.65 17.02
N ASP A 182 25.82 29.62 17.90
CA ASP A 182 27.11 30.31 18.01
C ASP A 182 28.21 29.49 18.69
N GLN A 183 27.86 28.36 19.33
CA GLN A 183 28.81 27.34 19.78
C GLN A 183 29.11 26.35 18.65
N ILE A 184 28.07 25.91 17.94
CA ILE A 184 28.17 25.00 16.78
C ILE A 184 29.02 25.61 15.65
N ARG A 185 28.96 26.93 15.44
CA ARG A 185 29.89 27.69 14.56
C ARG A 185 31.38 27.59 14.92
N ARG A 186 31.74 26.97 16.06
CA ARG A 186 33.12 26.88 16.59
C ARG A 186 33.60 25.43 16.79
N ILE A 187 32.83 24.43 16.37
CA ILE A 187 33.21 23.01 16.49
C ILE A 187 34.45 22.70 15.65
N THR A 188 35.22 21.68 16.07
CA THR A 188 36.37 21.20 15.29
C THR A 188 35.91 20.19 14.24
N PRO A 189 36.18 20.39 12.94
CA PRO A 189 35.73 19.48 11.89
C PRO A 189 36.35 18.08 11.98
N ALA A 190 35.51 17.05 12.00
CA ALA A 190 35.90 15.65 11.91
C ALA A 190 36.17 15.27 10.44
N SER A 191 37.29 15.77 9.91
CA SER A 191 37.70 15.59 8.50
C SER A 191 37.97 14.14 8.07
N THR A 192 38.00 13.20 9.02
CA THR A 192 38.12 11.75 8.85
C THR A 192 36.80 11.06 8.46
N VAL A 193 35.66 11.58 8.90
CA VAL A 193 34.35 10.96 8.61
C VAL A 193 33.99 11.14 7.13
N THR A 194 33.74 10.02 6.45
CA THR A 194 33.29 9.99 5.06
C THR A 194 31.90 9.38 4.89
N THR A 195 31.44 8.60 5.89
CA THR A 195 30.12 7.98 5.93
C THR A 195 29.42 8.24 7.26
N ILE A 196 28.14 8.59 7.19
CA ILE A 196 27.25 8.78 8.34
C ILE A 196 25.98 7.95 8.14
N ARG A 197 25.32 7.58 9.26
CA ARG A 197 23.94 7.10 9.36
C ARG A 197 23.27 7.63 10.64
N TYR A 198 22.06 8.18 10.57
CA TYR A 198 21.26 8.49 11.77
C TYR A 198 19.81 8.10 11.61
N SER A 199 19.26 7.30 12.53
CA SER A 199 17.83 6.95 12.52
C SER A 199 17.11 7.71 13.65
N SER A 200 16.38 8.76 13.27
CA SER A 200 15.81 9.75 14.17
C SER A 200 14.69 10.53 13.48
N SER A 201 13.53 10.63 14.11
CA SER A 201 12.44 11.50 13.65
C SER A 201 12.71 13.01 13.84
N ASN A 202 13.80 13.38 14.52
CA ASN A 202 14.01 14.72 15.08
C ASN A 202 15.20 15.48 14.44
N VAL A 203 15.70 15.03 13.28
CA VAL A 203 16.71 15.78 12.53
C VAL A 203 16.05 17.03 11.92
N ASP A 204 16.62 18.20 12.18
CA ASP A 204 16.16 19.52 11.70
C ASP A 204 17.29 20.26 10.95
N ALA A 205 17.03 21.49 10.49
CA ALA A 205 18.03 22.28 9.77
C ALA A 205 19.25 22.67 10.64
N SER A 206 19.07 22.78 11.96
CA SER A 206 20.18 22.99 12.90
C SER A 206 21.12 21.78 12.94
N TRP A 207 20.57 20.57 12.87
CA TRP A 207 21.34 19.34 12.72
C TRP A 207 22.07 19.25 11.36
N ILE A 208 21.43 19.65 10.26
CA ILE A 208 22.10 19.73 8.93
C ILE A 208 23.24 20.76 8.94
N PHE A 209 23.03 21.92 9.57
CA PHE A 209 24.06 22.96 9.74
C PHE A 209 25.26 22.44 10.55
N TYR A 210 25.00 21.73 11.66
CA TYR A 210 26.03 21.05 12.43
C TYR A 210 26.80 20.02 11.58
N PHE A 211 26.10 19.17 10.81
CA PHE A 211 26.75 18.18 9.94
C PHE A 211 27.61 18.80 8.83
N ALA A 212 27.18 19.92 8.24
CA ALA A 212 27.93 20.59 7.17
C ALA A 212 29.26 21.20 7.69
N LEU A 213 29.25 21.79 8.89
CA LEU A 213 30.46 22.28 9.55
C LEU A 213 31.35 21.13 10.07
N LYS A 214 30.74 20.08 10.62
CA LYS A 214 31.48 18.98 11.24
C LYS A 214 32.16 18.07 10.21
N TYR A 215 31.57 17.88 9.03
CA TYR A 215 31.96 16.83 8.09
C TYR A 215 32.25 17.35 6.66
N PRO A 216 33.28 18.20 6.46
CA PRO A 216 33.57 18.81 5.15
C PRO A 216 33.97 17.80 4.05
N ASN A 217 34.46 16.62 4.45
CA ASN A 217 34.89 15.54 3.55
C ASN A 217 33.83 14.45 3.33
N LEU A 218 32.57 14.70 3.74
CA LEU A 218 31.51 13.69 3.70
C LEU A 218 31.18 13.23 2.27
N HIS A 219 31.04 11.93 2.09
CA HIS A 219 30.73 11.28 0.82
C HIS A 219 29.35 10.60 0.81
N THR A 220 28.83 10.21 1.98
CA THR A 220 27.55 9.50 2.22
C THR A 220 26.96 9.90 3.58
N LEU A 221 25.66 10.23 3.67
CA LEU A 221 25.04 10.82 4.88
C LEU A 221 23.72 10.14 5.29
N ASP A 222 23.68 8.81 5.47
CA ASP A 222 22.44 8.05 5.78
C ASP A 222 21.63 8.71 6.90
N LEU A 223 20.33 8.77 6.73
CA LEU A 223 19.36 9.36 7.62
C LEU A 223 18.12 8.45 7.53
N GLN A 224 17.39 8.26 8.61
CA GLN A 224 16.23 7.37 8.65
C GLN A 224 15.27 7.89 9.71
N ALA A 225 14.01 7.46 9.69
CA ALA A 225 13.04 7.83 10.71
C ALA A 225 12.59 6.60 11.48
N SER A 226 12.63 6.68 12.81
CA SER A 226 12.16 5.63 13.70
C SER A 226 10.62 5.52 13.65
N ASP A 227 10.13 4.28 13.54
CA ASP A 227 8.71 3.93 13.35
C ASP A 227 7.85 4.10 14.63
N SER A 228 8.20 5.05 15.51
CA SER A 228 7.66 5.21 16.87
C SER A 228 6.28 5.87 16.89
N TYR A 229 5.22 5.05 16.74
CA TYR A 229 3.80 5.43 16.64
C TYR A 229 3.20 6.30 17.77
N HIS A 230 3.94 6.62 18.85
CA HIS A 230 3.38 7.10 20.12
C HIS A 230 3.74 8.53 20.55
N GLN A 231 4.61 9.26 19.87
CA GLN A 231 4.84 10.68 20.22
C GLN A 231 3.62 11.52 19.80
N GLU A 232 2.96 12.12 20.79
CA GLU A 232 1.89 13.09 20.56
C GLU A 232 2.42 14.31 19.79
N ASN A 233 1.51 15.01 19.12
CA ASN A 233 1.82 16.09 18.18
C ASN A 233 2.65 17.23 18.80
N ILE A 234 3.99 17.13 18.73
CA ILE A 234 4.89 18.28 18.75
C ILE A 234 4.64 19.04 17.45
N VAL A 235 3.70 19.99 17.49
CA VAL A 235 3.34 20.81 16.33
C VAL A 235 4.46 21.80 16.05
N TYR A 236 5.48 21.34 15.32
CA TYR A 236 6.43 22.20 14.62
C TYR A 236 5.66 23.13 13.68
N LYS A 237 5.41 24.36 14.12
CA LYS A 237 4.97 25.45 13.26
C LYS A 237 6.14 25.81 12.36
N CYS A 238 5.91 25.87 11.04
CA CYS A 238 6.98 25.94 10.05
C CYS A 238 7.93 27.14 10.27
N GLN A 239 9.24 26.87 10.24
CA GLN A 239 10.32 27.87 10.31
C GLN A 239 11.23 27.87 9.07
N LEU A 240 10.79 27.28 7.94
CA LEU A 240 11.64 27.01 6.75
C LEU A 240 12.42 28.21 6.17
N GLN A 241 11.91 29.45 6.31
CA GLN A 241 12.68 30.64 5.91
C GLN A 241 13.89 30.89 6.83
N GLU A 242 13.75 30.60 8.12
CA GLU A 242 14.80 30.71 9.15
C GLU A 242 15.81 29.57 8.98
N ASP A 243 15.33 28.35 8.66
CA ASP A 243 16.16 27.18 8.31
C ASP A 243 17.07 27.47 7.10
N MET A 244 16.51 28.01 6.01
CA MET A 244 17.29 28.41 4.82
C MET A 244 18.22 29.58 5.12
N GLN A 245 17.77 30.56 5.91
CA GLN A 245 18.62 31.68 6.33
C GLN A 245 19.82 31.18 7.15
N LEU A 246 19.64 30.16 8.00
CA LEU A 246 20.72 29.50 8.73
C LEU A 246 21.72 28.81 7.78
N LEU A 247 21.26 27.92 6.89
CA LEU A 247 22.14 27.20 5.96
C LEU A 247 22.87 28.15 5.00
N SER A 248 22.28 29.28 4.63
CA SER A 248 22.93 30.32 3.83
C SER A 248 24.13 31.00 4.51
N THR A 249 24.38 30.76 5.80
CA THR A 249 25.57 31.26 6.52
C THR A 249 26.81 30.35 6.39
N LEU A 250 26.77 29.33 5.54
CA LEU A 250 27.88 28.42 5.24
C LEU A 250 28.62 28.85 3.96
N ASP A 251 29.96 28.91 4.00
CA ASP A 251 30.79 29.19 2.80
C ASP A 251 30.76 28.05 1.77
N GLN A 252 30.53 26.81 2.21
CA GLN A 252 30.51 25.60 1.38
C GLN A 252 29.51 24.59 1.94
N PHE A 253 28.85 23.84 1.06
CA PHE A 253 27.86 22.82 1.44
C PHE A 253 28.23 21.46 0.84
N PHE A 254 28.69 20.54 1.69
CA PHE A 254 29.13 19.17 1.36
C PHE A 254 29.83 19.01 -0.01
N PRO A 255 30.98 19.68 -0.24
CA PRO A 255 31.61 19.78 -1.57
C PRO A 255 32.08 18.44 -2.18
N CYS A 256 32.11 17.36 -1.39
CA CYS A 256 32.50 16.02 -1.82
C CYS A 256 31.33 15.02 -2.03
N LEU A 257 30.08 15.41 -1.75
CA LEU A 257 28.93 14.49 -1.65
C LEU A 257 28.57 13.82 -2.98
N LYS A 258 28.31 12.51 -2.93
CA LYS A 258 27.98 11.66 -4.09
C LYS A 258 26.84 10.67 -3.88
N THR A 259 26.47 10.33 -2.64
CA THR A 259 25.67 9.12 -2.33
C THR A 259 24.66 9.41 -1.22
N VAL A 260 23.35 9.11 -1.41
CA VAL A 260 22.30 9.79 -0.60
C VAL A 260 20.96 8.98 -0.29
N CYS A 261 20.83 8.38 0.92
CA CYS A 261 19.66 7.81 1.71
C CYS A 261 19.10 8.55 3.05
N ILE A 262 18.01 9.39 3.12
CA ILE A 262 17.09 9.74 4.27
C ILE A 262 15.72 9.01 4.22
N GLN A 263 15.39 8.03 5.09
CA GLN A 263 13.98 7.56 5.22
C GLN A 263 13.16 8.60 6.00
N THR A 264 12.00 9.04 5.47
CA THR A 264 11.24 10.13 6.11
C THR A 264 10.06 9.60 6.94
N GLY A 265 9.96 10.10 8.18
CA GLY A 265 8.90 9.75 9.11
C GLY A 265 7.67 10.63 8.98
N VAL A 266 6.69 10.39 9.86
CA VAL A 266 5.38 11.05 9.86
C VAL A 266 5.47 12.58 9.96
N ASN A 267 6.48 13.09 10.68
CA ASN A 267 6.51 14.46 11.18
C ASN A 267 7.73 15.30 10.74
N SER A 268 8.64 14.76 9.91
CA SER A 268 10.06 15.21 9.89
C SER A 268 10.59 15.74 8.54
N ILE A 269 9.72 16.09 7.61
CA ILE A 269 10.04 16.12 6.17
C ILE A 269 10.25 17.55 5.62
N TRP A 270 10.08 18.58 6.46
CA TRP A 270 10.59 19.93 6.19
C TRP A 270 12.08 19.98 6.26
N SER A 271 12.66 19.45 7.34
CA SER A 271 14.09 19.36 7.59
C SER A 271 14.85 18.85 6.37
N PHE A 272 14.22 17.90 5.69
CA PHE A 272 14.73 17.22 4.50
C PHE A 272 14.45 18.02 3.23
N SER A 273 13.27 18.67 3.12
CA SER A 273 13.00 19.64 2.06
C SER A 273 13.66 21.00 2.28
N THR A 274 14.72 21.02 3.10
CA THR A 274 15.74 22.06 3.27
C THR A 274 17.16 21.45 3.16
N PHE A 275 17.38 20.40 2.33
CA PHE A 275 18.72 19.77 2.17
C PHE A 275 19.29 19.54 0.72
N TYR A 276 18.57 19.68 -0.41
CA TYR A 276 19.21 19.79 -1.76
C TYR A 276 19.26 21.16 -2.48
N ASP A 277 18.36 22.13 -2.32
CA ASP A 277 18.58 23.45 -2.94
C ASP A 277 19.82 24.07 -2.32
N ALA A 278 20.15 23.75 -1.06
CA ALA A 278 21.50 23.90 -0.54
C ALA A 278 22.56 23.15 -1.40
N LEU A 279 22.32 21.91 -1.85
CA LEU A 279 23.18 21.23 -2.84
C LEU A 279 23.10 21.85 -4.27
N ARG A 280 22.03 22.50 -4.71
CA ARG A 280 21.84 23.12 -6.04
C ARG A 280 22.48 24.49 -6.13
N ILE A 281 22.18 25.35 -5.15
CA ILE A 281 22.75 26.69 -4.92
C ILE A 281 24.27 26.60 -4.83
N PHE A 282 24.80 25.60 -4.12
CA PHE A 282 26.24 25.36 -4.00
C PHE A 282 26.82 24.50 -5.15
N GLY A 283 26.01 24.13 -6.15
CA GLY A 283 26.45 23.44 -7.37
C GLY A 283 27.01 22.03 -7.14
N ALA A 284 26.58 21.39 -6.06
CA ALA A 284 27.06 20.10 -5.60
C ALA A 284 26.74 18.98 -6.58
N LYS A 285 27.61 17.98 -6.57
CA LYS A 285 27.75 17.01 -7.65
C LYS A 285 27.38 15.62 -7.17
N VAL A 286 26.17 15.52 -6.63
CA VAL A 286 25.50 14.29 -6.17
C VAL A 286 25.57 13.20 -7.25
N GLU A 287 25.57 11.91 -6.90
CA GLU A 287 25.77 10.80 -7.83
C GLU A 287 24.98 9.50 -7.63
N ARG A 288 24.23 9.21 -6.57
CA ARG A 288 23.03 8.32 -6.59
C ARG A 288 22.35 8.39 -5.23
N ALA A 289 21.06 8.11 -5.18
CA ALA A 289 20.26 8.42 -4.01
C ALA A 289 19.06 7.42 -3.86
N ASP A 290 18.20 7.47 -2.83
CA ASP A 290 17.58 6.26 -2.26
C ASP A 290 16.05 6.20 -1.77
N VAL A 291 14.92 6.80 -2.31
CA VAL A 291 13.64 7.03 -1.47
C VAL A 291 12.96 5.82 -0.81
N ASP A 292 12.55 6.10 0.43
CA ASP A 292 11.53 5.48 1.24
C ASP A 292 10.85 6.58 2.07
N ILE A 293 9.53 6.49 2.20
CA ILE A 293 8.66 7.54 2.74
C ILE A 293 7.41 6.87 3.30
N HIS A 294 6.85 7.42 4.39
CA HIS A 294 5.63 6.91 5.03
C HIS A 294 4.60 8.02 5.23
N MET A 295 3.33 7.87 4.82
CA MET A 295 2.26 8.87 5.00
C MET A 295 1.16 8.44 5.98
N ARG A 296 0.30 9.40 6.34
CA ARG A 296 -1.06 9.22 6.89
C ARG A 296 -1.95 10.36 6.39
N ASP A 297 -1.52 11.60 6.65
CA ASP A 297 -2.14 12.76 6.04
C ASP A 297 -1.75 12.83 4.56
N PRO A 298 -2.66 12.67 3.59
CA PRO A 298 -2.32 12.67 2.18
C PRO A 298 -2.30 14.08 1.55
N ASP A 299 -2.55 15.15 2.33
CA ASP A 299 -2.53 16.55 1.84
C ASP A 299 -1.16 17.04 1.36
N LEU A 300 -0.12 16.31 1.70
CA LEU A 300 1.24 16.81 1.76
C LEU A 300 1.95 16.50 0.44
N THR A 301 1.37 16.95 -0.67
CA THR A 301 1.78 16.49 -2.01
C THR A 301 2.80 17.35 -2.73
N ASP A 302 2.74 18.69 -2.74
CA ASP A 302 3.73 19.56 -3.42
C ASP A 302 5.16 19.13 -3.11
N SER A 303 5.43 18.74 -1.87
CA SER A 303 6.74 18.33 -1.40
C SER A 303 7.19 16.90 -1.79
N PHE A 304 6.35 16.07 -2.43
CA PHE A 304 6.81 14.82 -3.08
C PHE A 304 7.67 15.13 -4.28
N ASP A 305 7.05 15.83 -5.22
CA ASP A 305 7.60 16.72 -6.23
C ASP A 305 8.84 17.56 -5.75
N SER A 306 9.13 17.71 -4.44
CA SER A 306 10.38 18.32 -3.93
C SER A 306 11.64 17.46 -3.97
N CYS A 307 11.56 16.14 -4.13
CA CYS A 307 12.69 15.25 -3.80
C CYS A 307 13.66 14.96 -4.99
N LEU A 308 13.77 15.89 -5.96
CA LEU A 308 13.67 15.56 -7.38
C LEU A 308 14.26 16.52 -8.50
N ASP A 309 14.75 17.77 -8.29
CA ASP A 309 15.18 18.78 -9.33
C ASP A 309 16.43 18.44 -10.06
N PHE A 310 17.48 18.32 -9.23
CA PHE A 310 18.51 17.39 -9.56
C PHE A 310 19.32 17.97 -10.76
N SER A 311 20.33 18.78 -10.37
CA SER A 311 21.21 19.84 -10.97
C SER A 311 21.96 19.64 -12.31
N SER A 312 21.47 20.18 -13.41
CA SER A 312 20.93 19.11 -14.20
C SER A 312 21.79 17.99 -14.87
N ALA A 313 23.10 17.95 -15.37
CA ALA A 313 24.14 17.02 -16.19
C ALA A 313 24.75 15.45 -16.04
N SER A 314 25.23 14.69 -14.95
CA SER A 314 25.19 13.18 -14.60
C SER A 314 25.19 12.63 -13.07
N LEU A 315 24.12 12.02 -12.43
CA LEU A 315 23.98 11.19 -11.12
C LEU A 315 23.18 9.87 -11.25
N LYS A 316 23.40 8.68 -10.66
CA LYS A 316 22.65 7.41 -10.90
C LYS A 316 21.23 7.24 -10.37
N VAL A 317 21.01 6.85 -9.11
CA VAL A 317 19.97 5.83 -8.73
C VAL A 317 18.99 6.25 -7.55
N LEU A 318 17.97 5.43 -7.18
CA LEU A 318 16.63 5.55 -6.45
C LEU A 318 16.32 4.13 -5.90
N MET A 319 15.27 3.86 -5.15
CA MET A 319 14.16 2.91 -5.35
C MET A 319 12.97 3.82 -5.00
N THR A 320 11.72 3.41 -5.11
CA THR A 320 10.72 4.15 -4.35
C THR A 320 9.81 3.25 -3.55
N SER A 321 9.95 3.37 -2.22
CA SER A 321 9.06 2.81 -1.23
C SER A 321 8.18 3.92 -0.66
N LEU A 322 6.88 3.64 -0.59
CA LEU A 322 5.82 4.64 -0.54
C LEU A 322 4.58 4.02 0.12
N ILE A 323 4.41 4.23 1.43
CA ILE A 323 3.50 3.46 2.27
C ILE A 323 2.39 4.32 2.89
N SER A 324 1.14 3.95 2.60
CA SER A 324 -0.10 4.70 2.84
C SER A 324 -0.19 6.00 2.05
N MET A 325 -0.93 6.03 0.96
CA MET A 325 -1.89 7.12 0.78
C MET A 325 -3.25 6.41 0.52
N PRO A 326 -4.41 6.93 0.97
CA PRO A 326 -5.74 6.36 0.64
C PRO A 326 -6.53 6.31 -0.84
N GLY A 327 -6.66 7.62 -2.79
CA GLY A 327 -6.07 8.80 -3.54
C GLY A 327 -5.51 8.32 -4.87
N LYS A 328 -5.96 8.98 -5.92
CA LYS A 328 -6.84 8.17 -6.80
C LYS A 328 -6.48 8.43 -8.28
N VAL A 329 -5.41 9.23 -8.46
CA VAL A 329 -4.44 9.20 -9.55
C VAL A 329 -3.64 7.87 -9.51
N PRO A 330 -3.20 7.33 -10.66
CA PRO A 330 -2.12 6.33 -10.72
C PRO A 330 -0.72 6.96 -10.63
N LEU A 331 0.26 6.37 -9.91
CA LEU A 331 1.61 6.99 -9.78
C LEU A 331 2.25 7.16 -11.12
N SER A 332 1.83 6.46 -12.18
CA SER A 332 2.32 6.78 -13.53
C SER A 332 2.31 8.30 -13.83
N SER A 333 1.50 9.11 -13.15
CA SER A 333 1.56 10.58 -13.21
C SER A 333 2.29 11.38 -12.09
N THR A 334 2.96 10.85 -11.05
CA THR A 334 3.95 11.60 -10.17
C THR A 334 5.45 11.13 -10.39
N LEU A 335 6.56 11.94 -10.64
CA LEU A 335 7.99 11.71 -11.22
C LEU A 335 8.29 12.44 -12.73
N THR A 336 9.29 12.88 -13.66
CA THR A 336 10.72 13.17 -14.33
C THR A 336 11.60 12.44 -15.49
N PHE A 337 12.41 13.17 -16.32
CA PHE A 337 13.24 12.76 -17.51
C PHE A 337 14.75 13.24 -17.69
N TYR A 338 15.68 13.11 -16.73
CA TYR A 338 17.14 12.93 -16.85
C TYR A 338 17.48 12.02 -18.07
N PRO A 339 17.86 12.56 -19.24
CA PRO A 339 18.74 11.98 -20.24
C PRO A 339 19.14 10.51 -20.22
N CYS A 340 20.24 10.19 -19.54
CA CYS A 340 20.18 9.52 -18.25
C CYS A 340 19.07 8.41 -18.05
N LEU A 341 19.15 7.67 -16.95
CA LEU A 341 18.31 6.49 -16.62
C LEU A 341 18.56 5.17 -17.52
N VAL A 342 18.63 3.93 -16.91
CA VAL A 342 18.50 2.33 -17.07
C VAL A 342 18.16 1.10 -15.92
N GLU A 343 17.90 0.89 -14.51
CA GLU A 343 17.65 1.45 -13.00
C GLU A 343 16.36 2.39 -12.33
N LEU A 344 15.19 2.01 -11.71
CA LEU A 344 13.89 2.53 -11.09
C LEU A 344 12.98 1.42 -10.46
N ASN A 345 12.93 1.28 -9.11
CA ASN A 345 12.04 0.33 -8.36
C ASN A 345 10.75 1.01 -7.87
N ILE A 346 9.69 0.24 -7.56
CA ILE A 346 8.42 0.74 -6.98
C ILE A 346 7.84 -0.24 -5.91
N GLU A 347 7.55 0.21 -4.68
CA GLU A 347 6.78 -0.48 -3.62
C GLU A 347 5.77 0.48 -2.97
N ILE A 348 4.47 0.19 -3.08
CA ILE A 348 3.53 1.28 -3.32
C ILE A 348 2.02 1.00 -3.14
N MET A 349 1.24 1.91 -2.56
CA MET A 349 -0.15 1.62 -2.11
C MET A 349 -1.32 2.15 -2.99
N GLY A 350 -1.23 2.19 -4.33
CA GLY A 350 -2.35 2.73 -5.14
C GLY A 350 -2.46 2.19 -6.56
N LEU A 351 -2.61 3.03 -7.58
CA LEU A 351 -2.95 2.63 -8.95
C LEU A 351 -1.77 2.73 -9.94
N ILE A 352 -1.64 1.77 -10.87
CA ILE A 352 -0.61 1.79 -11.94
C ILE A 352 -1.20 1.50 -13.33
N GLU A 353 -1.14 2.50 -14.23
CA GLU A 353 -1.32 2.29 -15.67
C GLU A 353 0.01 1.84 -16.29
N ILE A 354 0.18 0.53 -16.41
CA ILE A 354 1.37 -0.12 -17.01
C ILE A 354 1.68 0.45 -18.41
N VAL A 355 0.62 0.79 -19.16
CA VAL A 355 0.65 1.36 -20.52
C VAL A 355 1.31 2.72 -20.61
N ILE A 356 1.49 3.39 -19.47
CA ILE A 356 2.34 4.57 -19.40
C ILE A 356 3.57 4.40 -18.56
N ILE A 357 3.62 3.62 -17.46
CA ILE A 357 4.92 3.29 -16.79
C ILE A 357 6.07 3.17 -17.80
N LEU A 358 5.72 2.53 -18.91
CA LEU A 358 6.26 2.61 -20.26
C LEU A 358 7.37 3.63 -20.65
N ASP A 359 7.11 4.95 -20.58
CA ASP A 359 6.70 5.51 -21.87
C ASP A 359 7.38 6.75 -22.56
N LYS A 360 7.95 7.79 -21.89
CA LYS A 360 8.30 9.24 -22.22
C LYS A 360 9.71 9.65 -22.63
N TYR A 361 10.57 8.70 -22.64
CA TYR A 361 11.89 8.75 -22.13
C TYR A 361 12.85 7.68 -22.82
N PRO A 362 13.13 7.73 -24.13
CA PRO A 362 13.45 6.04 -25.09
C PRO A 362 14.66 5.16 -25.41
N THR A 363 15.74 5.03 -24.67
CA THR A 363 16.47 3.59 -24.43
C THR A 363 16.48 2.51 -22.39
N LEU A 364 16.26 1.28 -21.73
CA LEU A 364 15.44 1.12 -20.49
C LEU A 364 14.31 0.07 -20.82
N ARG A 365 13.66 -0.55 -19.85
CA ARG A 365 13.86 -1.97 -19.56
C ARG A 365 12.90 -2.56 -18.34
N LEU A 366 13.00 -3.80 -17.74
CA LEU A 366 12.63 -4.61 -16.43
C LEU A 366 11.53 -4.56 -15.26
N LEU A 367 10.54 -3.67 -15.05
CA LEU A 367 9.98 -3.27 -13.71
C LEU A 367 9.66 -4.26 -12.53
N SER A 368 9.91 -3.83 -11.28
CA SER A 368 9.28 -4.30 -10.02
C SER A 368 8.23 -3.32 -9.43
N LEU A 369 7.14 -3.87 -8.88
CA LEU A 369 6.01 -3.27 -8.16
C LEU A 369 5.74 -4.10 -6.88
N SER A 370 5.18 -3.49 -5.83
CA SER A 370 4.64 -4.16 -4.62
C SER A 370 3.46 -3.34 -4.09
N LEU A 371 2.54 -3.95 -3.32
CA LEU A 371 1.39 -3.31 -2.64
C LEU A 371 0.32 -2.66 -3.56
N ALA A 372 0.56 -2.62 -4.87
CA ALA A 372 -0.19 -1.83 -5.84
C ALA A 372 -1.48 -2.48 -6.35
N ARG A 373 -2.35 -1.67 -6.92
CA ARG A 373 -3.44 -2.05 -7.81
C ARG A 373 -3.05 -1.73 -9.24
N VAL A 374 -2.92 -2.75 -10.08
CA VAL A 374 -2.49 -2.55 -11.48
C VAL A 374 -3.71 -2.43 -12.38
N CYS A 375 -3.67 -1.53 -13.39
CA CYS A 375 -4.72 -1.32 -14.39
C CYS A 375 -4.15 -1.11 -15.81
N LEU A 376 -5.03 -1.16 -16.82
CA LEU A 376 -4.78 -0.58 -18.15
C LEU A 376 -5.47 0.76 -18.25
N SER A 377 -4.96 1.64 -19.11
CA SER A 377 -5.64 2.91 -19.33
C SER A 377 -6.98 2.72 -20.04
N LYS A 378 -7.98 3.47 -19.56
CA LYS A 378 -9.38 3.50 -20.03
C LYS A 378 -9.56 3.90 -21.51
N GLN A 379 -8.49 4.04 -22.30
CA GLN A 379 -8.45 5.02 -23.40
C GLN A 379 -7.41 4.71 -24.51
N SER A 380 -7.00 3.46 -24.65
CA SER A 380 -5.66 3.09 -25.12
C SER A 380 -5.44 3.04 -26.65
N ASN A 381 -5.48 4.20 -27.34
CA ASN A 381 -4.98 4.39 -28.71
C ASN A 381 -3.43 4.35 -28.75
N HIS A 382 -2.84 3.25 -28.32
CA HIS A 382 -1.50 3.21 -27.76
C HIS A 382 -0.54 2.38 -28.60
N ASN A 383 0.28 3.09 -29.37
CA ASN A 383 1.04 2.57 -30.51
C ASN A 383 2.02 1.42 -30.17
N HIS A 384 2.39 0.62 -31.18
CA HIS A 384 2.61 -0.82 -31.02
C HIS A 384 3.98 -1.41 -31.42
N ASN A 385 5.02 -0.64 -31.77
CA ASN A 385 6.34 -1.28 -31.95
C ASN A 385 6.67 -2.06 -30.66
N PRO A 386 7.30 -3.25 -30.70
CA PRO A 386 7.45 -4.11 -29.52
C PRO A 386 8.29 -3.51 -28.38
N HIS A 387 8.79 -4.31 -27.44
CA HIS A 387 8.99 -3.77 -26.09
C HIS A 387 10.26 -4.21 -25.39
N ILE A 388 11.12 -3.26 -24.95
CA ILE A 388 12.33 -3.44 -24.17
C ILE A 388 12.20 -3.84 -22.67
N LEU A 389 11.07 -4.29 -22.12
CA LEU A 389 10.99 -4.70 -20.68
C LEU A 389 12.05 -5.75 -20.35
N ARG A 390 12.38 -6.01 -19.08
CA ARG A 390 13.08 -7.21 -18.57
C ARG A 390 12.89 -7.77 -17.17
N ARG A 391 11.72 -7.79 -16.61
CA ARG A 391 11.22 -8.66 -15.54
C ARG A 391 9.83 -8.07 -15.34
N PHE A 392 9.02 -8.71 -14.56
CA PHE A 392 7.99 -8.00 -13.85
C PHE A 392 8.35 -8.31 -12.38
N GLU A 393 7.97 -7.52 -11.39
CA GLU A 393 7.72 -7.97 -10.01
C GLU A 393 6.45 -7.28 -9.55
N VAL A 394 5.52 -8.03 -8.96
CA VAL A 394 4.27 -7.61 -8.33
C VAL A 394 4.07 -8.62 -7.18
N ASN A 395 3.41 -8.16 -6.12
CA ASN A 395 3.36 -8.79 -4.81
C ASN A 395 2.38 -8.00 -3.94
N ARG A 396 1.45 -8.65 -3.23
CA ARG A 396 0.35 -7.97 -2.51
C ARG A 396 -0.45 -7.03 -3.43
N ILE A 397 -0.97 -7.54 -4.55
CA ILE A 397 -1.70 -6.70 -5.52
C ILE A 397 -3.18 -7.02 -5.65
N GLU A 398 -3.99 -5.97 -5.83
CA GLU A 398 -5.35 -6.06 -6.37
C GLU A 398 -5.26 -5.92 -7.89
N THR A 399 -5.81 -6.84 -8.66
CA THR A 399 -5.88 -6.64 -10.12
C THR A 399 -7.01 -7.45 -10.74
N ASN A 400 -7.17 -7.28 -12.05
CA ASN A 400 -8.16 -7.97 -12.84
C ASN A 400 -7.49 -8.93 -13.83
N THR A 401 -8.26 -9.89 -14.29
CA THR A 401 -7.93 -10.63 -15.51
C THR A 401 -8.14 -9.75 -16.75
N GLU A 402 -7.43 -8.63 -16.88
CA GLU A 402 -7.31 -7.82 -18.12
C GLU A 402 -6.02 -6.98 -18.23
N VAL A 403 -5.35 -6.61 -17.13
CA VAL A 403 -4.04 -5.92 -17.07
C VAL A 403 -2.89 -6.56 -17.87
N PHE A 404 -2.17 -7.51 -17.29
CA PHE A 404 -2.42 -8.90 -17.58
C PHE A 404 -2.68 -9.25 -19.08
N ARG A 405 -3.77 -8.82 -19.76
CA ARG A 405 -4.00 -9.04 -21.21
C ARG A 405 -3.04 -8.32 -22.13
N TYR A 406 -2.54 -7.19 -21.68
CA TYR A 406 -1.77 -6.27 -22.49
C TYR A 406 -0.26 -6.41 -22.28
N ILE A 407 0.20 -6.84 -21.09
CA ILE A 407 1.64 -6.82 -20.78
C ILE A 407 2.42 -7.77 -21.70
N SER A 408 1.82 -8.91 -22.10
CA SER A 408 2.35 -9.84 -23.10
C SER A 408 2.12 -9.44 -24.56
N PHE A 409 1.09 -8.65 -24.83
CA PHE A 409 0.92 -8.09 -26.16
C PHE A 409 2.04 -7.11 -26.49
N ARG A 410 2.46 -6.34 -25.48
CA ARG A 410 3.61 -5.44 -25.55
C ARG A 410 4.91 -6.22 -25.48
N CYS A 411 5.31 -6.56 -24.27
CA CYS A 411 6.55 -7.26 -23.94
C CYS A 411 6.44 -8.67 -24.53
N LYS A 412 7.47 -9.14 -25.25
CA LYS A 412 7.46 -10.51 -25.83
C LYS A 412 8.72 -11.34 -25.53
N GLN A 413 9.72 -10.88 -24.74
CA GLN A 413 11.07 -11.49 -24.41
C GLN A 413 11.87 -11.49 -22.81
N LEU A 414 11.53 -11.87 -21.39
CA LEU A 414 10.51 -12.71 -20.29
C LEU A 414 10.73 -14.64 -20.01
N SER A 415 11.50 -15.57 -19.11
CA SER A 415 12.50 -15.65 -17.74
C SER A 415 12.45 -15.07 -16.12
N PHE A 416 11.48 -14.36 -15.40
CA PHE A 416 10.72 -14.48 -14.05
C PHE A 416 9.21 -13.94 -14.10
N LEU A 417 8.12 -14.67 -13.61
CA LEU A 417 6.60 -14.41 -13.58
C LEU A 417 5.77 -15.15 -12.32
N LYS A 418 5.05 -14.73 -11.10
CA LYS A 418 4.57 -15.06 -9.58
C LYS A 418 3.28 -14.39 -8.99
N LEU A 419 2.03 -14.78 -9.27
CA LEU A 419 0.92 -14.36 -8.36
C LEU A 419 1.23 -14.68 -6.89
N GLY A 420 1.32 -13.63 -6.09
CA GLY A 420 2.01 -13.62 -4.82
C GLY A 420 1.35 -12.74 -3.78
N ASP A 421 0.35 -13.30 -3.10
CA ASP A 421 -0.68 -12.56 -2.37
C ASP A 421 -1.43 -11.63 -3.35
N VAL A 422 -2.30 -12.23 -4.16
CA VAL A 422 -3.06 -11.52 -5.20
C VAL A 422 -4.54 -11.75 -4.99
N ASP A 423 -5.27 -10.65 -4.87
CA ASP A 423 -6.73 -10.63 -4.77
C ASP A 423 -7.31 -10.42 -6.17
N LEU A 424 -8.15 -11.35 -6.59
CA LEU A 424 -8.84 -11.34 -7.88
C LEU A 424 -10.31 -10.99 -7.64
N ARG A 425 -10.85 -10.13 -8.49
CA ARG A 425 -12.17 -9.53 -8.27
C ARG A 425 -13.26 -10.58 -8.50
N ALA A 426 -14.20 -10.70 -7.56
CA ALA A 426 -15.26 -11.71 -7.57
C ALA A 426 -16.15 -11.72 -8.84
N SER A 427 -16.10 -10.65 -9.66
CA SER A 427 -16.69 -10.59 -11.00
C SER A 427 -16.03 -11.50 -12.05
N GLU A 428 -14.95 -12.21 -11.70
CA GLU A 428 -14.13 -13.03 -12.61
C GLU A 428 -14.36 -14.54 -12.45
N PHE A 429 -15.38 -14.92 -11.69
CA PHE A 429 -15.81 -16.32 -11.55
C PHE A 429 -16.75 -16.72 -12.69
N THR A 430 -16.56 -17.94 -13.21
CA THR A 430 -17.58 -18.62 -14.02
C THR A 430 -18.79 -19.00 -13.16
N GLU A 431 -19.93 -19.29 -13.80
CA GLU A 431 -21.11 -19.87 -13.14
C GLU A 431 -20.80 -21.20 -12.42
N ASN A 432 -19.70 -21.88 -12.79
CA ASN A 432 -19.21 -23.10 -12.17
C ASN A 432 -18.35 -22.87 -10.91
N GLY A 433 -18.07 -21.61 -10.52
CA GLY A 433 -17.19 -21.31 -9.39
C GLY A 433 -15.69 -21.35 -9.70
N GLU A 434 -15.28 -21.11 -10.95
CA GLU A 434 -13.88 -21.17 -11.41
C GLU A 434 -13.33 -19.77 -11.75
N ILE A 435 -12.11 -19.42 -11.29
CA ILE A 435 -11.41 -18.21 -11.78
C ILE A 435 -10.46 -18.57 -12.92
N LEU A 436 -10.90 -18.31 -14.15
CA LEU A 436 -10.07 -18.42 -15.35
C LEU A 436 -9.13 -17.22 -15.40
N ILE A 437 -7.92 -17.37 -14.85
CA ILE A 437 -6.86 -16.41 -15.16
C ILE A 437 -6.59 -16.48 -16.67
N GLY A 438 -6.84 -15.35 -17.34
CA GLY A 438 -6.61 -15.11 -18.78
C GLY A 438 -5.13 -14.81 -19.08
N MET A 439 -4.68 -14.88 -20.34
CA MET A 439 -3.50 -15.72 -20.74
C MET A 439 -2.88 -16.00 -22.41
N PRO A 440 -3.15 -15.88 -23.91
CA PRO A 440 -2.84 -14.99 -25.30
C PRO A 440 -1.73 -14.15 -26.18
N TYR A 441 -0.64 -13.36 -25.88
CA TYR A 441 0.54 -13.03 -26.77
C TYR A 441 2.03 -13.32 -26.26
N SER A 442 2.36 -14.30 -25.38
CA SER A 442 3.69 -14.60 -24.75
C SER A 442 3.80 -15.98 -24.01
N GLN A 443 4.73 -16.18 -23.08
CA GLN A 443 5.22 -17.51 -22.68
C GLN A 443 6.02 -17.73 -21.31
N LEU A 444 5.43 -17.98 -20.14
CA LEU A 444 6.02 -18.15 -18.76
C LEU A 444 7.12 -19.24 -18.23
N ASP A 445 8.49 -19.05 -18.03
CA ASP A 445 9.47 -20.09 -17.38
C ASP A 445 10.14 -20.14 -15.91
N LYS A 446 9.61 -19.76 -14.73
CA LYS A 446 9.99 -20.22 -13.33
C LYS A 446 8.82 -19.99 -12.34
N LEU A 447 8.20 -20.98 -11.65
CA LEU A 447 6.96 -20.85 -10.83
C LEU A 447 7.12 -21.00 -9.34
N ILE A 448 6.45 -20.09 -8.65
CA ILE A 448 6.30 -19.92 -7.21
C ILE A 448 4.88 -19.38 -7.02
N VAL A 449 3.91 -20.25 -6.72
CA VAL A 449 2.53 -19.86 -6.38
C VAL A 449 2.50 -19.47 -4.90
N CYS A 450 1.97 -18.29 -4.57
CA CYS A 450 1.68 -17.94 -3.18
C CYS A 450 0.33 -17.21 -3.10
N SER A 451 -0.62 -17.78 -2.37
CA SER A 451 -1.88 -17.13 -1.95
C SER A 451 -2.63 -16.36 -3.06
N ILE A 452 -3.44 -17.06 -3.86
CA ILE A 452 -4.53 -16.39 -4.59
C ILE A 452 -5.74 -16.28 -3.65
N ARG A 453 -6.41 -15.13 -3.67
CA ARG A 453 -7.64 -14.88 -2.91
C ARG A 453 -8.77 -14.45 -3.84
N GLU A 454 -9.99 -14.78 -3.43
CA GLU A 454 -11.22 -14.08 -3.83
C GLU A 454 -11.79 -13.44 -2.56
N THR A 455 -11.62 -12.13 -2.37
CA THR A 455 -12.25 -11.26 -1.34
C THR A 455 -12.00 -11.61 0.14
N THR A 456 -12.19 -12.87 0.52
CA THR A 456 -11.81 -13.50 1.80
C THR A 456 -11.40 -14.96 1.66
N LYS A 457 -11.79 -15.67 0.58
CA LYS A 457 -11.52 -17.11 0.40
C LYS A 457 -10.10 -17.35 -0.11
N LEU A 458 -9.38 -18.26 0.53
CA LEU A 458 -8.12 -18.81 0.03
C LEU A 458 -8.42 -20.02 -0.86
N ILE A 459 -8.02 -19.96 -2.13
CA ILE A 459 -8.34 -21.03 -3.08
C ILE A 459 -7.31 -22.16 -2.92
N LYS A 460 -7.78 -23.39 -2.67
CA LYS A 460 -6.92 -24.54 -2.30
C LYS A 460 -6.60 -25.50 -3.46
N PHE A 461 -7.49 -25.61 -4.45
CA PHE A 461 -7.27 -26.42 -5.65
C PHE A 461 -6.86 -25.56 -6.83
N TYR A 462 -5.85 -26.00 -7.57
CA TYR A 462 -5.27 -25.32 -8.73
C TYR A 462 -5.24 -26.32 -9.89
N ALA A 463 -6.26 -26.28 -10.74
CA ALA A 463 -6.30 -27.06 -11.96
C ALA A 463 -5.44 -26.36 -13.01
N VAL A 464 -4.16 -26.73 -13.13
CA VAL A 464 -3.31 -26.29 -14.25
C VAL A 464 -3.70 -27.13 -15.47
N ILE A 465 -4.81 -26.73 -16.09
CA ILE A 465 -5.24 -27.25 -17.39
C ILE A 465 -4.22 -26.81 -18.45
N GLN A 466 -3.96 -27.65 -19.44
CA GLN A 466 -3.01 -27.44 -20.52
C GLN A 466 -3.54 -27.97 -21.86
N GLU A 467 -3.40 -27.12 -22.88
CA GLU A 467 -4.09 -27.30 -24.14
C GLU A 467 -3.10 -27.63 -25.29
N ASP A 468 -2.94 -28.91 -25.70
CA ASP A 468 -1.88 -29.47 -26.61
C ASP A 468 -1.99 -29.07 -28.11
N ASN A 469 -1.06 -28.30 -28.70
CA ASN A 469 -1.18 -27.50 -29.95
C ASN A 469 -1.40 -28.31 -31.26
N THR A 470 -2.58 -28.90 -31.44
CA THR A 470 -3.07 -29.28 -32.77
C THR A 470 -3.47 -28.01 -33.54
N GLY A 471 -2.71 -27.65 -34.57
CA GLY A 471 -3.01 -26.47 -35.38
C GLY A 471 -4.37 -26.55 -36.09
N VAL A 472 -5.01 -25.39 -36.27
CA VAL A 472 -6.42 -25.17 -36.70
C VAL A 472 -6.72 -25.60 -38.16
N ASN A 473 -5.86 -26.39 -38.81
CA ASN A 473 -5.83 -26.61 -40.26
C ASN A 473 -6.20 -28.04 -40.73
N GLN A 474 -6.96 -28.82 -39.94
CA GLN A 474 -7.57 -30.07 -40.42
C GLN A 474 -9.09 -30.02 -40.26
N SER A 475 -9.78 -29.94 -41.39
CA SER A 475 -11.24 -29.81 -41.49
C SER A 475 -11.88 -31.07 -42.08
N ASP A 476 -11.46 -32.24 -41.61
CA ASP A 476 -12.11 -33.52 -41.91
C ASP A 476 -13.01 -33.93 -40.73
N SER A 477 -14.23 -34.37 -41.05
CA SER A 477 -15.33 -34.47 -40.09
C SER A 477 -15.45 -35.84 -39.43
N ASP A 478 -14.69 -36.09 -38.37
CA ASP A 478 -14.96 -37.19 -37.43
C ASP A 478 -14.75 -36.73 -35.97
N ASN A 479 -15.76 -36.92 -35.14
CA ASN A 479 -15.83 -36.36 -33.78
C ASN A 479 -15.00 -37.16 -32.76
N GLN A 480 -13.67 -37.00 -32.78
CA GLN A 480 -12.80 -37.44 -31.68
C GLN A 480 -12.52 -36.29 -30.70
N GLU A 481 -13.01 -36.41 -29.48
CA GLU A 481 -12.77 -35.45 -28.40
C GLU A 481 -11.27 -35.30 -28.10
N GLN A 482 -10.75 -34.08 -28.20
CA GLN A 482 -9.35 -33.80 -27.93
C GLN A 482 -9.03 -33.86 -26.43
N LYS A 483 -7.82 -34.34 -26.12
CA LYS A 483 -7.48 -34.85 -24.80
C LYS A 483 -6.72 -33.84 -23.93
N THR A 484 -7.48 -32.91 -23.37
CA THR A 484 -7.12 -32.02 -22.25
C THR A 484 -6.13 -32.66 -21.27
N ARG A 485 -4.89 -32.15 -21.22
CA ARG A 485 -3.99 -32.43 -20.09
C ARG A 485 -4.35 -31.48 -18.98
N SER A 486 -4.79 -31.97 -17.82
CA SER A 486 -4.94 -31.10 -16.66
C SER A 486 -4.21 -31.69 -15.47
N ASN A 487 -3.22 -30.96 -14.98
CA ASN A 487 -2.49 -31.30 -13.78
C ASN A 487 -3.12 -30.52 -12.64
N TRP A 488 -3.86 -31.22 -11.79
CA TRP A 488 -4.57 -30.62 -10.67
C TRP A 488 -3.69 -30.67 -9.43
N TYR A 489 -3.53 -29.54 -8.75
CA TYR A 489 -2.75 -29.43 -7.52
C TYR A 489 -3.65 -29.03 -6.35
N HIS A 490 -3.68 -29.83 -5.29
CA HIS A 490 -4.21 -29.41 -3.98
C HIS A 490 -3.05 -28.83 -3.16
N ILE A 491 -3.21 -27.65 -2.60
CA ILE A 491 -2.23 -27.12 -1.63
C ILE A 491 -2.67 -27.56 -0.22
N TYR A 492 -1.79 -28.31 0.44
CA TYR A 492 -1.97 -28.84 1.80
C TYR A 492 -0.89 -28.29 2.73
N LEU A 493 -1.09 -28.45 4.05
CA LEU A 493 -0.06 -28.15 5.04
C LEU A 493 0.74 -29.40 5.35
N ASP A 494 2.05 -29.35 5.12
CA ASP A 494 2.96 -30.34 5.66
C ASP A 494 3.31 -29.96 7.10
N ASP A 495 2.79 -30.74 8.03
CA ASP A 495 3.07 -30.68 9.48
C ASP A 495 4.04 -31.78 9.95
N THR A 496 4.57 -32.59 9.02
CA THR A 496 5.54 -33.66 9.34
C THR A 496 6.95 -33.16 9.67
N GLY A 497 7.20 -31.85 9.48
CA GLY A 497 8.45 -31.17 9.81
C GLY A 497 8.26 -29.98 10.76
N GLU A 498 9.34 -29.64 11.47
CA GLU A 498 9.35 -28.59 12.52
C GLU A 498 8.94 -27.20 12.04
N ILE A 499 9.06 -26.92 10.74
CA ILE A 499 8.51 -25.73 10.09
C ILE A 499 7.36 -26.18 9.20
N LYS A 500 6.14 -25.81 9.57
CA LYS A 500 4.92 -26.01 8.78
C LYS A 500 5.09 -25.35 7.40
N ARG A 501 4.96 -26.13 6.32
CA ARG A 501 5.17 -25.68 4.94
C ARG A 501 3.95 -25.95 4.08
N SER A 502 3.56 -24.98 3.26
CA SER A 502 2.56 -25.20 2.22
C SER A 502 3.18 -25.98 1.07
N LEU A 503 2.68 -27.19 0.80
CA LEU A 503 3.13 -28.02 -0.31
C LEU A 503 1.99 -28.21 -1.32
N ALA A 504 2.34 -28.24 -2.60
CA ALA A 504 1.41 -28.57 -3.67
C ALA A 504 1.48 -30.08 -3.97
N TRP A 505 0.37 -30.79 -3.78
CA TRP A 505 0.22 -32.20 -4.13
C TRP A 505 -0.51 -32.33 -5.46
N GLU A 506 0.14 -32.96 -6.44
CA GLU A 506 -0.49 -33.31 -7.72
C GLU A 506 -1.50 -34.46 -7.54
N LEU A 507 -2.77 -34.19 -7.87
CA LEU A 507 -3.86 -35.15 -7.84
C LEU A 507 -3.77 -36.06 -9.07
N GLY A 508 -3.52 -37.36 -8.86
CA GLY A 508 -3.63 -38.36 -9.92
C GLY A 508 -5.06 -38.50 -10.46
N LYS A 509 -5.22 -39.16 -11.62
CA LYS A 509 -6.49 -39.30 -12.36
C LYS A 509 -7.71 -39.65 -11.49
N GLN A 510 -7.59 -40.61 -10.57
CA GLN A 510 -8.68 -40.99 -9.66
C GLN A 510 -9.04 -39.88 -8.65
N GLY A 511 -8.08 -39.06 -8.23
CA GLY A 511 -8.32 -37.88 -7.39
C GLY A 511 -9.05 -36.78 -8.15
N ILE A 512 -8.70 -36.57 -9.43
CA ILE A 512 -9.42 -35.65 -10.35
C ILE A 512 -10.85 -36.14 -10.60
N GLU A 513 -11.04 -37.42 -10.92
CA GLU A 513 -12.36 -38.02 -11.13
C GLU A 513 -13.24 -37.96 -9.86
N TYR A 514 -12.65 -38.22 -8.69
CA TYR A 514 -13.34 -38.07 -7.41
C TYR A 514 -13.71 -36.60 -7.15
N PHE A 515 -12.79 -35.67 -7.37
CA PHE A 515 -13.04 -34.24 -7.23
C PHE A 515 -14.19 -33.78 -8.13
N GLN A 516 -14.08 -34.02 -9.44
CA GLN A 516 -15.06 -33.56 -10.44
C GLN A 516 -16.45 -34.15 -10.18
N ARG A 517 -16.52 -35.40 -9.72
CA ARG A 517 -17.77 -36.03 -9.32
C ARG A 517 -18.33 -35.39 -8.06
N SER A 518 -17.59 -35.37 -6.95
CA SER A 518 -18.08 -34.82 -5.68
C SER A 518 -18.42 -33.33 -5.78
N TYR A 519 -17.72 -32.57 -6.62
CA TYR A 519 -18.03 -31.16 -6.90
C TYR A 519 -19.34 -31.02 -7.69
N ARG A 520 -19.56 -31.85 -8.72
CA ARG A 520 -20.82 -31.87 -9.48
C ARG A 520 -22.00 -32.36 -8.63
N ASP A 521 -21.78 -33.37 -7.78
CA ASP A 521 -22.78 -33.88 -6.85
C ASP A 521 -23.15 -32.79 -5.81
N ALA A 522 -22.18 -32.00 -5.35
CA ALA A 522 -22.41 -30.85 -4.46
C ALA A 522 -23.13 -29.66 -5.15
N LEU A 523 -22.87 -29.41 -6.44
CA LEU A 523 -23.55 -28.36 -7.23
C LEU A 523 -24.96 -28.76 -7.69
N SER A 524 -25.22 -30.06 -7.90
CA SER A 524 -26.51 -30.57 -8.39
C SER A 524 -27.47 -31.01 -7.27
N SER A 525 -26.95 -31.19 -6.06
CA SER A 525 -27.74 -31.07 -4.84
C SER A 525 -28.30 -29.64 -4.76
N THR A 526 -29.57 -29.45 -5.14
CA THR A 526 -30.30 -28.22 -4.84
C THR A 526 -30.35 -28.05 -3.34
N TYR A 527 -29.42 -27.25 -2.80
CA TYR A 527 -29.33 -27.00 -1.37
C TYR A 527 -30.65 -26.41 -0.89
N ASP A 528 -31.31 -27.14 0.01
CA ASP A 528 -32.36 -26.56 0.84
C ASP A 528 -31.63 -25.56 1.76
N ASP A 529 -31.77 -24.27 1.42
CA ASP A 529 -30.94 -23.13 1.86
C ASP A 529 -30.90 -22.97 3.39
N ASN A 530 -31.88 -23.60 4.06
CA ASN A 530 -31.99 -23.74 5.52
C ASN A 530 -30.88 -24.59 6.17
N SER A 531 -30.06 -25.30 5.39
CA SER A 531 -29.05 -26.25 5.89
C SER A 531 -27.61 -25.71 5.97
N HIS A 532 -27.41 -24.38 5.95
CA HIS A 532 -26.10 -23.74 6.13
C HIS A 532 -25.53 -23.79 7.56
N THR A 533 -25.48 -24.99 8.14
CA THR A 533 -24.70 -25.28 9.35
C THR A 533 -23.26 -25.63 8.99
N VAL A 534 -22.31 -24.81 9.44
CA VAL A 534 -20.87 -25.16 9.57
C VAL A 534 -20.13 -25.44 8.26
N PHE A 535 -19.63 -24.37 7.65
CA PHE A 535 -18.34 -24.36 6.93
C PHE A 535 -17.59 -23.03 7.10
N ASP A 536 -18.30 -22.02 7.61
CA ASP A 536 -17.71 -20.85 8.22
C ASP A 536 -16.98 -21.20 9.56
N ASP A 537 -15.78 -21.81 9.50
CA ASP A 537 -14.72 -21.52 10.49
C ASP A 537 -13.25 -21.71 10.02
N ILE A 538 -12.93 -22.55 9.03
CA ILE A 538 -11.58 -22.65 8.43
C ILE A 538 -11.01 -21.30 7.94
N VAL A 539 -9.88 -20.82 8.52
CA VAL A 539 -9.04 -19.74 7.96
C VAL A 539 -7.55 -20.05 8.10
N ASN A 540 -6.76 -19.73 7.07
CA ASN A 540 -5.30 -19.70 7.00
C ASN A 540 -4.53 -21.00 7.28
N TYR A 541 -5.17 -22.06 7.77
CA TYR A 541 -4.62 -23.41 7.69
C TYR A 541 -5.09 -24.07 6.39
N TYR A 542 -4.11 -24.49 5.59
CA TYR A 542 -4.35 -25.61 4.69
C TYR A 542 -4.51 -26.84 5.59
N GLU A 543 -5.40 -27.77 5.21
CA GLU A 543 -5.61 -28.97 6.03
C GLU A 543 -4.46 -29.97 5.81
N PRO A 544 -4.28 -30.96 6.71
CA PRO A 544 -3.45 -32.12 6.45
C PRO A 544 -3.88 -32.82 5.16
N LYS A 545 -2.94 -33.50 4.51
CA LYS A 545 -3.12 -34.10 3.18
C LYS A 545 -4.32 -35.05 3.10
N GLU A 546 -4.64 -35.72 4.21
CA GLU A 546 -5.71 -36.69 4.37
C GLU A 546 -7.10 -36.07 4.24
N ALA A 547 -7.24 -34.79 4.62
CA ALA A 547 -8.50 -34.06 4.70
C ALA A 547 -8.88 -33.31 3.42
N TRP A 548 -8.08 -33.42 2.33
CA TRP A 548 -8.35 -32.77 1.03
C TRP A 548 -9.77 -32.97 0.47
N LYS A 549 -10.45 -34.04 0.87
CA LYS A 549 -11.84 -34.32 0.45
C LYS A 549 -12.87 -33.38 1.08
N ALA A 550 -12.60 -32.85 2.27
CA ALA A 550 -13.42 -31.81 2.88
C ALA A 550 -13.21 -30.45 2.17
N ASP A 551 -12.00 -30.21 1.66
CA ASP A 551 -11.68 -28.95 0.98
C ASP A 551 -12.45 -28.74 -0.35
N ILE A 552 -13.07 -29.77 -0.91
CA ILE A 552 -13.76 -29.74 -2.22
C ILE A 552 -14.85 -28.65 -2.27
N ALA A 553 -15.42 -28.26 -1.12
CA ALA A 553 -16.41 -27.20 -1.01
C ALA A 553 -15.85 -25.78 -1.26
N PHE A 554 -14.53 -25.55 -1.21
CA PHE A 554 -13.93 -24.21 -1.36
C PHE A 554 -13.65 -23.79 -2.82
N GLY A 555 -14.21 -24.51 -3.78
CA GLY A 555 -14.14 -24.19 -5.22
C GLY A 555 -12.82 -24.55 -5.88
N VAL A 556 -12.76 -24.34 -7.20
CA VAL A 556 -11.59 -24.67 -8.03
C VAL A 556 -10.95 -23.38 -8.51
N PHE A 557 -9.65 -23.19 -8.24
CA PHE A 557 -8.86 -22.30 -9.07
C PHE A 557 -8.64 -22.99 -10.42
N GLY A 558 -9.63 -22.86 -11.28
CA GLY A 558 -9.56 -23.27 -12.67
C GLY A 558 -8.56 -22.38 -13.39
N PHE A 559 -7.27 -22.72 -13.30
CA PHE A 559 -6.25 -22.21 -14.21
C PHE A 559 -6.51 -22.86 -15.57
N VAL A 560 -7.66 -22.49 -16.16
CA VAL A 560 -8.12 -22.81 -17.51
C VAL A 560 -7.29 -21.96 -18.46
N ALA A 561 -6.01 -22.29 -18.50
CA ALA A 561 -5.27 -22.34 -19.74
C ALA A 561 -5.57 -23.69 -20.47
N MET A 562 -6.86 -24.02 -20.46
CA MET A 562 -7.72 -24.77 -21.40
C MET A 562 -7.20 -26.18 -21.86
N GLY A 563 -7.95 -26.97 -22.66
CA GLY A 563 -7.72 -28.43 -22.88
C GLY A 563 -7.52 -29.03 -24.33
N PRO A 564 -8.33 -28.70 -25.35
CA PRO A 564 -8.08 -28.98 -26.79
C PRO A 564 -7.19 -27.95 -27.55
N ALA A 565 -5.88 -28.20 -27.72
CA ALA A 565 -4.95 -27.33 -28.48
C ALA A 565 -5.04 -25.77 -28.40
N LEU A 566 -4.57 -25.10 -27.32
CA LEU A 566 -4.61 -23.64 -27.22
C LEU A 566 -3.59 -23.25 -28.28
N PRO A 567 -3.99 -22.46 -29.29
CA PRO A 567 -3.05 -21.94 -30.26
C PRO A 567 -1.83 -21.34 -29.56
N PHE A 568 -0.73 -21.12 -30.27
CA PHE A 568 0.33 -20.32 -29.67
C PHE A 568 -0.23 -18.96 -29.19
N GLU A 569 -1.16 -18.42 -29.98
CA GLU A 569 -2.01 -17.26 -29.78
C GLU A 569 -3.09 -17.46 -28.71
N ILE A 570 -3.34 -18.69 -28.23
CA ILE A 570 -4.13 -18.94 -27.03
C ILE A 570 -3.33 -19.49 -25.82
N LEU A 571 -1.99 -19.64 -25.87
CA LEU A 571 -1.16 -19.84 -24.65
C LEU A 571 -0.39 -18.59 -24.14
N SER A 572 -0.93 -17.39 -24.39
CA SER A 572 -0.19 -16.11 -24.41
C SER A 572 -0.54 -14.65 -23.61
N ASN A 573 -1.60 -13.82 -23.08
CA ASN A 573 -3.16 -13.42 -22.87
C ASN A 573 -4.78 -14.11 -22.97
N ILE A 574 -5.49 -15.38 -22.77
CA ILE A 574 -5.59 -16.94 -22.22
C ILE A 574 -4.55 -18.29 -21.93
N ALA A 575 -3.18 -18.56 -22.13
CA ALA A 575 -2.06 -19.13 -21.16
C ALA A 575 -0.83 -18.25 -20.48
N VAL A 576 -0.96 -17.01 -19.89
CA VAL A 576 0.01 -15.97 -19.36
C VAL A 576 -0.38 -14.86 -18.28
N TYR A 577 -1.59 -14.26 -18.06
CA TYR A 577 -1.85 -13.12 -17.09
C TYR A 577 -1.49 -13.42 -15.60
N VAL A 578 -0.80 -14.49 -15.31
CA VAL A 578 -0.05 -14.64 -14.08
C VAL A 578 0.91 -13.43 -13.86
N ASP A 579 1.09 -13.03 -12.60
CA ASP A 579 2.12 -12.08 -12.07
C ASP A 579 3.56 -12.67 -12.22
N PRO A 580 4.74 -12.01 -11.85
CA PRO A 580 6.29 -12.19 -11.66
C PRO A 580 7.48 -13.17 -11.05
N LYS A 581 7.38 -14.27 -10.27
CA LYS A 581 8.11 -15.62 -10.15
C LYS A 581 7.34 -17.09 -10.13
N LYS A 582 5.98 -17.31 -10.32
CA LYS A 582 4.90 -18.28 -10.94
C LYS A 582 4.91 -18.67 -12.50
N ASN A 583 5.96 -19.24 -13.05
CA ASN A 583 6.10 -19.62 -14.46
C ASN A 583 6.48 -21.14 -14.70
N LEU A 584 7.69 -21.65 -15.00
CA LEU A 584 8.40 -22.78 -14.33
C LEU A 584 7.57 -23.99 -14.00
N ALA A 585 7.03 -24.13 -12.80
CA ALA A 585 6.19 -25.31 -12.59
C ALA A 585 5.10 -25.41 -13.67
N CYS A 586 4.51 -24.31 -14.18
CA CYS A 586 3.79 -24.25 -15.46
C CYS A 586 4.64 -24.50 -16.74
N ALA A 587 5.84 -23.92 -16.96
CA ALA A 587 6.69 -24.33 -18.12
C ALA A 587 7.19 -25.78 -18.09
N LEU A 588 7.16 -26.40 -16.92
CA LEU A 588 7.52 -27.78 -16.63
C LEU A 588 6.27 -28.66 -16.56
N VAL A 589 5.05 -28.11 -16.39
CA VAL A 589 3.82 -28.93 -16.33
C VAL A 589 3.74 -29.72 -17.64
N CYS A 590 4.06 -29.13 -18.81
CA CYS A 590 4.55 -29.90 -19.96
C CYS A 590 5.21 -29.07 -21.10
N LYS A 591 5.68 -29.76 -22.15
CA LYS A 591 6.31 -29.20 -23.37
C LYS A 591 5.44 -28.21 -24.16
N GLN A 592 4.16 -28.51 -24.27
CA GLN A 592 3.17 -27.63 -24.89
C GLN A 592 3.22 -26.24 -24.29
N TRP A 593 3.46 -26.24 -22.99
CA TRP A 593 3.65 -25.05 -22.23
C TRP A 593 5.05 -24.58 -22.49
N THR A 594 6.11 -25.34 -22.20
CA THR A 594 7.51 -24.90 -22.32
C THR A 594 7.85 -23.92 -23.46
N GLU A 595 7.34 -24.04 -24.69
CA GLU A 595 7.39 -22.90 -25.63
C GLU A 595 6.50 -21.74 -25.17
N PRO A 596 5.15 -21.71 -25.27
CA PRO A 596 4.23 -20.83 -24.52
C PRO A 596 4.40 -20.62 -23.01
N PHE A 597 5.50 -21.09 -22.44
CA PHE A 597 5.98 -20.98 -21.10
C PHE A 597 7.52 -20.79 -21.11
N LEU A 598 8.16 -20.22 -22.16
CA LEU A 598 9.57 -19.74 -22.17
C LEU A 598 9.80 -18.25 -22.38
N ASN A 599 9.21 -17.58 -23.37
CA ASN A 599 9.00 -16.12 -23.45
C ASN A 599 7.77 -15.41 -22.74
N LYS A 600 7.65 -15.22 -21.36
CA LYS A 600 6.94 -14.31 -20.33
C LYS A 600 7.48 -14.29 -18.82
N ARG A 601 8.80 -14.08 -18.64
CA ARG A 601 10.04 -13.95 -17.66
C ARG A 601 11.78 -13.27 -18.13
N TRP A 602 12.75 -13.36 -19.37
CA TRP A 602 12.87 -13.97 -21.07
C TRP A 602 11.61 -14.17 -22.38
N CYS A 603 10.28 -13.56 -22.78
CA CYS A 603 9.16 -12.32 -22.49
C CYS A 603 9.36 -10.59 -22.15
N SER A 604 10.35 -9.71 -21.73
CA SER A 604 11.32 -9.34 -20.56
C SER A 604 12.34 -10.14 -19.45
N ILE A 605 13.70 -10.52 -19.53
CA ILE A 605 14.81 -11.01 -18.45
C ILE A 605 15.54 -10.13 -17.34
N THR A 606 15.49 -10.36 -16.00
CA THR A 606 16.20 -9.42 -15.06
C THR A 606 17.71 -9.40 -15.27
N VAL A 607 18.30 -8.21 -15.48
CA VAL A 607 19.76 -8.02 -15.56
C VAL A 607 20.25 -7.11 -14.44
N THR A 608 20.24 -7.59 -13.19
CA THR A 608 21.01 -6.91 -12.12
C THR A 608 22.49 -6.78 -12.50
N LEU A 609 23.31 -6.01 -11.78
CA LEU A 609 24.77 -5.99 -12.01
C LEU A 609 25.40 -7.37 -12.02
N GLU A 610 25.03 -8.23 -11.08
CA GLU A 610 25.56 -9.60 -11.02
C GLU A 610 25.10 -10.44 -12.22
N VAL A 611 23.91 -10.16 -12.77
CA VAL A 611 23.47 -10.74 -14.04
C VAL A 611 24.16 -10.10 -15.25
N ALA A 612 24.49 -8.81 -15.25
CA ALA A 612 25.24 -8.16 -16.33
C ALA A 612 26.67 -8.71 -16.40
N LYS A 613 27.33 -8.85 -15.25
CA LYS A 613 28.60 -9.56 -15.07
C LYS A 613 28.50 -11.00 -15.57
N TYR A 614 27.44 -11.73 -15.19
CA TYR A 614 27.21 -13.11 -15.63
C TYR A 614 26.98 -13.24 -17.15
N ILE A 615 26.15 -12.37 -17.75
CA ILE A 615 25.95 -12.25 -19.22
C ILE A 615 27.26 -11.95 -19.94
N CYS A 616 28.10 -11.07 -19.39
CA CYS A 616 29.39 -10.73 -19.97
C CYS A 616 30.48 -11.80 -19.72
N ASN A 617 30.27 -12.74 -18.79
CA ASN A 617 31.18 -13.87 -18.53
C ASN A 617 30.85 -15.07 -19.42
N THR A 618 31.32 -14.97 -20.67
CA THR A 618 31.08 -15.92 -21.77
C THR A 618 31.60 -17.34 -21.53
N ARG A 619 32.38 -17.60 -20.47
CA ARG A 619 32.93 -18.94 -20.17
C ARG A 619 31.88 -19.94 -19.68
N SER A 620 30.71 -19.47 -19.22
CA SER A 620 29.63 -20.36 -18.78
C SER A 620 28.76 -20.83 -19.96
N GLN A 621 29.04 -22.02 -20.51
CA GLN A 621 28.25 -22.65 -21.58
C GLN A 621 26.78 -22.91 -21.20
N ASN A 622 26.43 -22.79 -19.92
CA ASN A 622 25.07 -22.87 -19.39
C ASN A 622 24.45 -21.51 -19.03
N ASN A 623 24.97 -20.40 -19.57
CA ASN A 623 24.36 -19.08 -19.40
C ASN A 623 22.95 -19.02 -20.02
N VAL A 624 21.95 -19.10 -19.15
CA VAL A 624 20.54 -19.22 -19.57
C VAL A 624 19.99 -17.93 -20.20
N TYR A 625 20.57 -16.77 -19.87
CA TYR A 625 20.21 -15.48 -20.44
C TYR A 625 20.59 -15.38 -21.93
N LEU A 626 21.83 -15.77 -22.27
CA LEU A 626 22.29 -15.80 -23.66
C LEU A 626 21.57 -16.87 -24.49
N LYS A 627 21.23 -18.03 -23.90
CA LYS A 627 20.43 -19.08 -24.56
C LYS A 627 19.04 -18.59 -25.01
N ASN A 628 18.53 -17.52 -24.41
CA ASN A 628 17.24 -16.92 -24.73
C ASN A 628 17.38 -15.48 -25.29
N LEU A 629 18.55 -15.16 -25.88
CA LEU A 629 18.82 -13.89 -26.58
C LEU A 629 17.80 -13.57 -27.69
N HIS A 630 17.44 -14.57 -28.49
CA HIS A 630 16.44 -14.41 -29.54
C HIS A 630 15.04 -14.11 -28.97
N ARG A 631 14.84 -14.47 -27.69
CA ARG A 631 13.73 -14.09 -26.84
C ARG A 631 14.07 -12.87 -25.99
N THR A 632 14.78 -11.85 -26.52
CA THR A 632 15.10 -10.61 -25.78
C THR A 632 14.99 -9.26 -26.56
N LEU A 633 13.79 -8.87 -27.08
CA LEU A 633 13.25 -7.51 -27.46
C LEU A 633 13.48 -6.40 -26.39
N GLU A 634 14.39 -6.56 -25.42
CA GLU A 634 14.21 -6.37 -23.96
C GLU A 634 15.56 -5.86 -23.26
N LEU A 635 15.65 -5.23 -22.05
CA LEU A 635 16.71 -5.35 -20.96
C LEU A 635 16.12 -4.99 -19.54
N LYS A 636 16.82 -4.97 -18.36
CA LYS A 636 17.16 -3.80 -17.43
C LYS A 636 18.08 -4.13 -16.33
N LEU A 637 18.60 -3.02 -15.86
CA LEU A 637 19.67 -2.91 -14.95
C LEU A 637 19.03 -2.68 -13.57
N MET A 638 19.44 -3.54 -12.64
CA MET A 638 19.24 -3.43 -11.19
C MET A 638 20.62 -3.35 -10.53
N ASN A 639 20.93 -2.21 -9.90
CA ASN A 639 22.18 -1.95 -9.19
C ASN A 639 23.49 -1.91 -10.02
N ILE A 640 23.52 -1.35 -11.24
CA ILE A 640 24.68 -1.21 -12.17
C ILE A 640 25.35 0.18 -12.13
N PRO A 641 26.53 0.32 -11.48
CA PRO A 641 27.46 1.47 -11.52
C PRO A 641 27.92 1.94 -12.92
N LYS A 642 28.39 3.18 -12.99
CA LYS A 642 29.11 3.86 -14.09
C LYS A 642 30.49 3.25 -14.23
N ALA A 643 31.10 2.87 -13.11
CA ALA A 643 32.27 1.97 -13.09
C ALA A 643 32.04 0.67 -13.89
N ASP A 644 30.78 0.26 -14.07
CA ASP A 644 30.37 -0.94 -14.78
C ASP A 644 29.73 -0.69 -16.17
N MET A 645 29.89 0.53 -16.72
CA MET A 645 29.54 0.92 -18.09
C MET A 645 29.96 -0.10 -19.16
N LYS A 646 31.14 -0.68 -18.98
CA LYS A 646 31.73 -1.71 -19.86
C LYS A 646 30.83 -2.93 -20.06
N TYR A 647 29.96 -3.25 -19.10
CA TYR A 647 28.93 -4.28 -19.24
C TYR A 647 27.67 -3.73 -19.91
N LEU A 648 27.28 -2.48 -19.64
CA LEU A 648 26.16 -1.82 -20.32
C LEU A 648 26.36 -1.72 -21.84
N SER A 649 27.50 -1.24 -22.32
CA SER A 649 27.79 -1.16 -23.77
C SER A 649 27.75 -2.53 -24.45
N LYS A 650 28.26 -3.58 -23.80
CA LYS A 650 28.10 -4.96 -24.27
C LYS A 650 26.63 -5.38 -24.26
N VAL A 651 25.87 -5.01 -23.25
CA VAL A 651 24.44 -5.31 -23.11
C VAL A 651 23.56 -4.48 -24.08
N GLN A 652 24.03 -3.32 -24.59
CA GLN A 652 23.48 -2.62 -25.76
C GLN A 652 23.70 -3.41 -27.06
N GLN A 653 24.90 -3.96 -27.23
CA GLN A 653 25.28 -4.67 -28.46
C GLN A 653 24.68 -6.08 -28.54
N ILE A 654 24.69 -6.83 -27.42
CA ILE A 654 24.10 -8.17 -27.33
C ILE A 654 22.61 -8.11 -27.63
N TYR A 655 21.93 -7.03 -27.27
CA TYR A 655 20.47 -6.92 -27.35
C TYR A 655 20.09 -5.60 -28.02
N CYS A 656 19.64 -5.64 -29.29
CA CYS A 656 19.42 -4.44 -30.11
C CYS A 656 18.02 -4.27 -30.77
N LYS A 657 17.22 -5.34 -30.88
CA LYS A 657 15.91 -5.33 -31.56
C LYS A 657 14.73 -4.98 -30.62
N ILE A 658 14.83 -3.90 -29.84
CA ILE A 658 14.24 -3.87 -28.49
C ILE A 658 13.46 -2.57 -28.16
N ASN A 659 12.23 -2.56 -27.51
CA ASN A 659 11.28 -1.40 -27.66
C ASN A 659 10.17 -0.61 -26.77
N TRP A 660 9.70 -0.46 -25.48
CA TRP A 660 9.81 -0.60 -23.96
C TRP A 660 11.03 -0.02 -23.24
N PHE A 661 11.17 1.30 -23.03
CA PHE A 661 12.21 1.89 -22.13
C PHE A 661 11.76 1.61 -20.57
N GLU A 662 12.35 1.98 -19.38
CA GLU A 662 12.32 1.28 -17.99
C GLU A 662 13.66 1.05 -17.11
N TYR A 663 14.08 1.78 -16.04
CA TYR A 663 15.37 1.62 -15.23
C TYR A 663 14.83 0.81 -13.99
N ASP A 664 15.46 -0.22 -13.32
CA ASP A 664 15.13 -0.82 -11.96
C ASP A 664 16.15 -0.50 -10.80
N ARG A 665 15.88 0.40 -9.84
CA ARG A 665 16.88 1.38 -9.28
C ARG A 665 17.02 0.96 -7.85
N PRO A 666 18.25 0.86 -7.32
CA PRO A 666 18.44 0.76 -5.89
C PRO A 666 19.57 1.63 -5.32
N TYR A 667 19.25 2.74 -4.64
CA TYR A 667 19.90 3.30 -3.44
C TYR A 667 21.49 3.29 -3.41
N ARG A 668 22.29 4.40 -3.45
CA ARG A 668 23.82 4.58 -3.35
C ARG A 668 24.79 5.40 -4.34
N SER A 669 25.71 4.90 -5.23
CA SER A 669 26.63 5.72 -6.16
C SER A 669 26.54 5.71 -7.78
N ASP A 670 26.92 6.84 -8.45
CA ASP A 670 27.34 7.21 -9.90
C ASP A 670 26.43 7.77 -11.11
N CYS A 671 26.17 7.20 -12.33
CA CYS A 671 25.05 7.45 -13.38
C CYS A 671 25.35 6.60 -14.64
N ILE A 672 24.80 6.85 -15.86
CA ILE A 672 25.24 6.16 -17.12
C ILE A 672 24.74 6.64 -18.53
N ILE A 673 23.75 7.55 -18.73
CA ILE A 673 22.89 7.39 -19.95
C ILE A 673 22.76 8.63 -20.86
N GLN A 674 23.21 9.83 -20.44
CA GLN A 674 23.80 10.76 -21.42
C GLN A 674 24.94 10.10 -22.23
N GLU A 675 25.60 9.13 -21.59
CA GLU A 675 26.73 8.34 -22.09
C GLU A 675 26.29 7.03 -22.78
N ILE A 676 24.98 6.74 -22.86
CA ILE A 676 24.46 5.68 -23.71
C ILE A 676 24.34 6.23 -25.13
N ASP A 677 24.80 5.43 -26.08
CA ASP A 677 24.32 5.49 -27.45
C ASP A 677 22.91 4.88 -27.56
N TRP A 678 21.97 5.72 -27.96
CA TRP A 678 20.56 5.39 -28.16
C TRP A 678 20.30 4.79 -29.56
N SER A 679 21.25 4.99 -30.48
CA SER A 679 21.17 4.54 -31.86
C SER A 679 21.06 3.01 -32.08
N PRO A 680 21.46 2.10 -31.16
CA PRO A 680 21.27 0.66 -31.34
C PRO A 680 19.79 0.23 -31.35
N TRP A 681 18.86 1.11 -30.96
CA TRP A 681 17.54 0.73 -30.47
C TRP A 681 16.35 1.48 -31.11
N LYS A 682 16.57 2.07 -32.28
CA LYS A 682 15.62 2.93 -33.05
C LYS A 682 14.19 2.40 -33.23
N SER A 683 14.00 1.11 -32.99
CA SER A 683 12.73 0.37 -32.96
C SER A 683 11.75 0.81 -31.85
N LEU A 684 12.17 1.66 -30.91
CA LEU A 684 11.44 2.06 -29.70
C LEU A 684 10.11 2.80 -29.91
N VAL A 685 9.08 2.41 -29.15
CA VAL A 685 7.70 2.95 -29.21
C VAL A 685 7.20 3.66 -27.97
N HIS A 686 7.66 3.17 -26.82
CA HIS A 686 7.12 3.37 -25.48
C HIS A 686 8.34 3.20 -24.61
N LEU A 687 8.80 4.31 -24.07
CA LEU A 687 10.22 4.53 -23.81
C LEU A 687 10.40 5.08 -22.38
N SER A 688 10.89 4.39 -21.34
CA SER A 688 11.22 4.93 -20.00
C SER A 688 12.65 5.52 -19.70
N ILE A 689 12.85 6.65 -18.95
CA ILE A 689 14.12 7.38 -18.52
C ILE A 689 13.83 8.19 -17.27
N PRO A 690 14.23 7.81 -16.10
CA PRO A 690 14.44 9.25 -14.83
C PRO A 690 14.78 10.71 -15.23
N LEU A 691 14.41 11.87 -14.50
CA LEU A 691 15.21 13.06 -13.73
C LEU A 691 17.49 12.51 -11.80
N CYS A 692 18.36 11.43 -11.70
CA CYS A 692 19.74 11.27 -12.20
C CYS A 692 20.57 12.51 -11.81
N ASN A 693 20.20 13.22 -10.72
CA ASN A 693 20.61 14.53 -10.23
C ASN A 693 21.35 15.23 -11.29
N ARG A 694 22.65 15.10 -11.18
CA ARG A 694 23.39 16.13 -11.77
C ARG A 694 23.46 16.01 -13.29
N SER A 695 22.58 15.20 -14.05
CA SER A 695 22.22 14.63 -15.49
C SER A 695 21.84 15.18 -16.96
N LEU A 696 21.41 16.43 -17.26
CA LEU A 696 20.35 16.97 -18.12
C LEU A 696 20.44 18.49 -18.34
N THR A 697 21.27 19.28 -17.64
CA THR A 697 21.31 20.76 -17.82
C THR A 697 21.73 21.15 -19.24
N ALA A 698 22.18 20.16 -20.02
CA ALA A 698 22.09 20.11 -21.46
C ALA A 698 20.76 19.42 -21.90
N SER A 699 19.62 20.14 -21.88
CA SER A 699 18.30 19.50 -22.08
C SER A 699 18.04 19.18 -23.56
N GLU A 700 18.30 20.17 -24.42
CA GLU A 700 18.30 20.03 -25.88
C GLU A 700 19.22 18.88 -26.34
N ASP A 701 20.45 18.84 -25.83
CA ASP A 701 21.47 17.83 -26.14
C ASP A 701 20.95 16.41 -25.91
N PHE A 702 20.00 16.27 -24.99
CA PHE A 702 19.34 15.02 -24.76
C PHE A 702 18.07 14.77 -25.58
N PHE A 703 17.08 15.68 -25.62
CA PHE A 703 15.92 15.50 -26.51
C PHE A 703 16.37 15.16 -27.94
N THR A 704 17.48 15.78 -28.38
CA THR A 704 18.19 15.49 -29.63
C THR A 704 18.75 14.06 -29.69
N LYS A 705 19.40 13.54 -28.64
CA LYS A 705 19.84 12.13 -28.55
C LYS A 705 18.67 11.14 -28.72
N LEU A 706 17.43 11.58 -28.51
CA LEU A 706 16.23 10.76 -28.66
C LEU A 706 15.55 10.81 -30.02
N SER A 707 15.82 11.83 -30.81
CA SER A 707 15.32 11.92 -32.20
C SER A 707 15.67 10.67 -33.03
N VAL A 708 16.73 9.94 -32.66
CA VAL A 708 17.15 8.69 -33.31
C VAL A 708 16.14 7.53 -33.13
N LEU A 709 15.12 7.71 -32.29
CA LEU A 709 14.11 6.70 -31.94
C LEU A 709 12.76 7.08 -32.55
N SER A 710 12.83 7.41 -33.84
CA SER A 710 11.78 7.82 -34.78
C SER A 710 10.49 7.00 -34.76
N CYS A 711 10.52 5.78 -34.21
CA CYS A 711 9.34 4.93 -34.13
C CYS A 711 8.42 5.30 -32.94
N LEU A 712 8.79 6.32 -32.16
CA LEU A 712 8.12 6.68 -30.92
C LEU A 712 6.90 7.60 -31.01
N THR A 713 5.95 7.36 -30.10
CA THR A 713 4.53 7.69 -30.14
C THR A 713 3.85 7.74 -28.76
N HIS A 714 4.56 7.78 -27.65
CA HIS A 714 4.03 7.31 -26.36
C HIS A 714 4.91 7.90 -25.22
N LEU A 715 4.41 8.29 -24.02
CA LEU A 715 5.17 9.11 -23.03
C LEU A 715 4.84 9.02 -21.44
N THR A 716 5.78 8.60 -20.48
CA THR A 716 5.99 8.66 -18.92
C THR A 716 7.25 9.21 -17.99
N LEU A 717 8.08 10.28 -18.20
CA LEU A 717 8.98 11.09 -17.29
C LEU A 717 8.71 10.76 -15.82
N LYS A 718 9.55 10.01 -15.06
CA LYS A 718 9.71 9.78 -13.60
C LYS A 718 10.96 10.44 -12.92
N GLU A 719 10.83 11.36 -11.97
CA GLU A 719 11.81 11.80 -11.02
C GLU A 719 12.36 10.62 -10.23
N ALA A 720 13.50 10.87 -9.60
CA ALA A 720 14.21 9.92 -8.82
C ALA A 720 13.92 10.23 -7.38
N VAL A 721 12.86 9.63 -6.88
CA VAL A 721 12.59 9.61 -5.45
C VAL A 721 13.83 9.01 -4.76
N THR A 722 14.47 9.80 -3.92
CA THR A 722 15.87 9.52 -3.57
C THR A 722 16.24 9.74 -2.11
N GLN A 723 15.28 9.79 -1.21
CA GLN A 723 15.48 9.83 0.25
C GLN A 723 16.27 11.10 0.69
N GLN A 724 17.61 11.17 0.54
CA GLN A 724 18.46 11.92 1.48
C GLN A 724 18.67 13.40 1.32
N SER A 725 18.38 13.93 0.16
CA SER A 725 18.43 15.36 -0.13
C SER A 725 17.69 15.77 -1.57
N LEU A 726 16.66 16.41 -0.76
CA LEU A 726 15.16 16.45 -0.72
C LEU A 726 14.48 17.86 -0.90
N GLU A 727 15.24 18.89 -1.28
CA GLU A 727 14.81 20.30 -1.52
C GLU A 727 15.05 20.76 -2.98
N GLU A 728 15.68 19.94 -3.80
CA GLU A 728 15.91 20.14 -5.23
C GLU A 728 14.60 19.67 -5.77
N THR A 729 13.74 20.62 -6.14
CA THR A 729 12.35 20.36 -6.52
C THR A 729 12.15 20.56 -8.03
N ILE A 730 11.79 19.52 -8.81
CA ILE A 730 12.05 19.60 -10.27
C ILE A 730 11.19 20.59 -10.99
N VAL A 731 11.61 20.80 -12.22
CA VAL A 731 11.14 21.85 -13.06
C VAL A 731 11.31 21.47 -14.55
N VAL A 732 10.50 20.56 -15.09
CA VAL A 732 10.33 20.54 -16.57
C VAL A 732 9.54 21.77 -16.95
N SER A 733 10.15 22.64 -17.75
CA SER A 733 9.45 23.80 -18.29
C SER A 733 8.51 23.38 -19.41
N TRP A 734 7.49 24.20 -19.71
CA TRP A 734 6.65 23.96 -20.88
C TRP A 734 7.47 24.00 -22.18
N GLN A 735 8.61 24.71 -22.21
CA GLN A 735 9.57 24.70 -23.30
C GLN A 735 10.24 23.32 -23.46
N ASP A 736 10.60 22.64 -22.37
CA ASP A 736 11.11 21.26 -22.44
C ASP A 736 10.02 20.32 -22.97
N ILE A 737 8.74 20.58 -22.68
CA ILE A 737 7.61 19.84 -23.29
C ILE A 737 7.46 20.15 -24.79
N GLU A 738 7.78 21.35 -25.26
CA GLU A 738 7.85 21.62 -26.70
C GLU A 738 9.07 20.96 -27.37
N LEU A 739 10.25 20.94 -26.73
CA LEU A 739 11.45 20.21 -27.21
C LEU A 739 11.22 18.69 -27.29
N LEU A 740 10.49 18.16 -26.33
CA LEU A 740 9.94 16.81 -26.24
C LEU A 740 9.06 16.47 -27.43
N HIS A 741 8.03 17.29 -27.71
CA HIS A 741 7.17 17.12 -28.89
C HIS A 741 7.90 17.36 -30.22
N LEU A 742 8.94 18.20 -30.23
CA LEU A 742 9.75 18.48 -31.43
C LEU A 742 10.59 17.26 -31.83
N ASN A 743 11.27 16.64 -30.87
CA ASN A 743 12.13 15.48 -31.12
C ASN A 743 11.34 14.17 -31.22
N LEU A 744 10.18 14.10 -30.54
CA LEU A 744 9.31 12.94 -30.49
C LEU A 744 7.90 13.40 -30.93
N PRO A 745 7.62 13.59 -32.23
CA PRO A 745 6.39 14.26 -32.67
C PRO A 745 5.13 13.40 -32.76
N ARG A 746 5.23 12.07 -32.61
CA ARG A 746 4.12 11.16 -32.95
C ARG A 746 3.26 10.74 -31.74
N LEU A 747 3.33 11.50 -30.65
CA LEU A 747 2.91 11.07 -29.31
C LEU A 747 1.39 10.96 -29.15
N THR A 748 0.93 9.79 -28.72
CA THR A 748 -0.48 9.44 -28.49
C THR A 748 -0.89 9.46 -27.03
N TYR A 749 0.11 9.39 -26.15
CA TYR A 749 0.03 9.37 -24.71
C TYR A 749 1.14 10.26 -24.19
N ILE A 750 0.81 11.12 -23.25
CA ILE A 750 1.76 11.79 -22.38
C ILE A 750 1.28 11.61 -20.94
N ASP A 751 2.17 11.79 -19.99
CA ASP A 751 1.88 11.53 -18.59
C ASP A 751 2.71 12.46 -17.69
N ILE A 752 3.26 13.59 -18.23
CA ILE A 752 4.40 14.43 -17.68
C ILE A 752 4.33 14.45 -16.16
N ARG A 753 5.10 13.55 -15.50
CA ARG A 753 4.63 12.98 -14.23
C ARG A 753 4.81 13.95 -13.05
N LEU A 754 4.83 15.25 -13.24
CA LEU A 754 6.00 15.98 -12.77
C LEU A 754 5.76 17.24 -11.98
N ARG A 755 6.73 17.68 -11.15
CA ARG A 755 6.95 19.13 -11.08
C ARG A 755 7.23 19.71 -12.46
N ILE A 756 6.17 20.36 -12.91
CA ILE A 756 6.08 21.15 -14.08
C ILE A 756 6.32 22.59 -13.64
N LYS A 757 7.25 23.30 -14.29
CA LYS A 757 7.60 24.67 -13.94
C LYS A 757 6.34 25.52 -13.91
N ALA A 758 6.03 26.17 -12.78
CA ALA A 758 4.97 27.17 -12.74
C ALA A 758 5.15 28.13 -13.93
N ILE A 759 4.18 28.11 -14.85
CA ILE A 759 4.30 28.82 -16.12
C ILE A 759 4.32 30.32 -15.81
N PRO A 760 5.39 31.05 -16.16
CA PRO A 760 5.41 32.49 -15.95
C PRO A 760 4.25 33.12 -16.72
N ALA A 761 3.46 34.00 -16.11
CA ALA A 761 2.30 34.61 -16.77
C ALA A 761 2.66 35.34 -18.09
N ILE A 762 3.91 35.81 -18.22
CA ILE A 762 4.49 36.37 -19.45
C ILE A 762 4.61 35.35 -20.61
N ASP A 763 4.74 34.06 -20.31
CA ASP A 763 4.80 32.97 -21.30
C ASP A 763 3.42 32.53 -21.81
N ALA A 764 2.31 32.94 -21.16
CA ALA A 764 0.96 32.59 -21.61
C ALA A 764 0.68 33.00 -23.07
N ASN A 765 1.26 34.12 -23.51
CA ASN A 765 1.17 34.58 -24.91
C ASN A 765 2.05 33.77 -25.89
N LYS A 766 3.06 33.06 -25.40
CA LYS A 766 3.84 32.06 -26.18
C LYS A 766 3.08 30.74 -26.24
N ILE A 767 2.50 30.32 -25.11
CA ILE A 767 1.67 29.11 -24.97
C ILE A 767 0.44 29.15 -25.88
N ARG A 768 -0.19 30.31 -26.06
CA ARG A 768 -1.24 30.54 -27.09
C ARG A 768 -0.80 30.27 -28.54
N ARG A 769 0.47 29.98 -28.81
CA ARG A 769 1.06 29.77 -30.14
C ARG A 769 1.80 28.44 -30.30
N ILE A 770 1.72 27.53 -29.31
CA ILE A 770 2.29 26.18 -29.40
C ILE A 770 1.59 25.36 -30.49
N THR A 771 2.31 24.41 -31.08
CA THR A 771 1.69 23.48 -32.05
C THR A 771 0.96 22.37 -31.29
N PRO A 772 -0.37 22.18 -31.47
CA PRO A 772 -1.10 21.15 -30.74
C PRO A 772 -0.64 19.74 -31.11
N ALA A 773 -0.39 18.91 -30.09
CA ALA A 773 -0.06 17.51 -30.26
C ALA A 773 -1.33 16.68 -30.41
N HIS A 774 -2.00 16.82 -31.56
CA HIS A 774 -3.31 16.21 -31.83
C HIS A 774 -3.37 14.68 -31.67
N ALA A 775 -2.24 13.98 -31.76
CA ALA A 775 -2.17 12.55 -31.51
C ALA A 775 -2.44 12.20 -30.03
N ILE A 776 -2.15 13.12 -29.10
CA ILE A 776 -2.38 12.94 -27.67
C ILE A 776 -3.87 12.80 -27.39
N THR A 777 -4.24 11.61 -26.95
CA THR A 777 -5.59 11.27 -26.51
C THR A 777 -5.68 11.19 -25.01
N ASN A 778 -4.64 10.66 -24.37
CA ASN A 778 -4.52 10.51 -22.93
C ASN A 778 -3.48 11.52 -22.43
N ILE A 779 -3.82 12.30 -21.42
CA ILE A 779 -2.80 12.87 -20.54
C ILE A 779 -3.22 12.77 -19.09
N ARG A 780 -2.20 12.57 -18.28
CA ARG A 780 -2.31 12.57 -16.84
C ARG A 780 -1.11 13.35 -16.30
N TYR A 781 -1.34 14.09 -15.24
CA TYR A 781 -0.34 14.91 -14.58
C TYR A 781 -0.63 14.78 -13.10
N GLY A 782 0.27 14.15 -12.39
CA GLY A 782 0.36 14.12 -10.94
C GLY A 782 1.66 14.76 -10.51
N SER A 783 2.04 15.81 -11.25
CA SER A 783 2.49 17.01 -10.57
C SER A 783 1.59 17.23 -9.38
N ASP A 784 2.21 17.52 -8.27
CA ASP A 784 1.53 17.90 -7.07
C ASP A 784 1.10 19.37 -7.08
N TYR A 785 1.54 20.11 -8.11
CA TYR A 785 1.17 21.49 -8.44
C TYR A 785 0.56 21.57 -9.85
N ILE A 786 -0.73 21.96 -10.01
CA ILE A 786 -1.36 22.09 -11.35
C ILE A 786 -2.20 23.37 -11.43
N ASP A 787 -1.50 24.48 -11.67
CA ASP A 787 -2.11 25.79 -11.77
C ASP A 787 -2.96 25.98 -13.04
N ALA A 788 -3.65 27.12 -13.09
CA ALA A 788 -4.49 27.47 -14.23
C ALA A 788 -3.71 27.63 -15.54
N PHE A 789 -2.42 27.99 -15.51
CA PHE A 789 -1.61 28.12 -16.72
C PHE A 789 -1.23 26.75 -17.31
N TRP A 790 -1.05 25.73 -16.47
CA TRP A 790 -0.87 24.35 -16.93
C TRP A 790 -2.15 23.76 -17.49
N VAL A 791 -3.27 23.95 -16.80
CA VAL A 791 -4.60 23.58 -17.33
C VAL A 791 -4.89 24.29 -18.67
N PHE A 792 -4.48 25.56 -18.80
CA PHE A 792 -4.56 26.34 -20.05
C PHE A 792 -3.66 25.77 -21.16
N TYR A 793 -2.40 25.46 -20.86
CA TYR A 793 -1.47 24.80 -21.78
C TYR A 793 -2.02 23.45 -22.26
N PHE A 794 -2.56 22.61 -21.37
CA PHE A 794 -3.12 21.30 -21.73
C PHE A 794 -4.35 21.41 -22.64
N ALA A 795 -5.26 22.35 -22.38
CA ALA A 795 -6.45 22.53 -23.20
C ALA A 795 -6.12 22.95 -24.65
N LEU A 796 -5.05 23.74 -24.84
CA LEU A 796 -4.53 24.12 -26.15
C LEU A 796 -3.70 23.01 -26.82
N LYS A 797 -2.77 22.41 -26.07
CA LYS A 797 -1.82 21.42 -26.60
C LYS A 797 -2.50 20.09 -26.96
N TYR A 798 -3.54 19.70 -26.22
CA TYR A 798 -4.12 18.36 -26.24
C TYR A 798 -5.65 18.35 -26.48
N PRO A 799 -6.15 18.90 -27.61
CA PRO A 799 -7.59 19.08 -27.84
C PRO A 799 -8.40 17.77 -28.01
N ASN A 800 -7.72 16.62 -28.10
CA ASN A 800 -8.32 15.29 -28.25
C ASN A 800 -8.37 14.48 -26.93
N LEU A 801 -8.29 15.15 -25.78
CA LEU A 801 -8.33 14.52 -24.46
C LEU A 801 -9.70 13.92 -24.10
N HIS A 802 -9.77 12.64 -23.66
CA HIS A 802 -11.03 12.01 -23.21
C HIS A 802 -11.04 11.58 -21.73
N ASN A 803 -9.88 11.28 -21.14
CA ASN A 803 -9.70 11.22 -19.69
C ASN A 803 -8.59 12.20 -19.30
N ILE A 804 -8.74 12.81 -18.13
CA ILE A 804 -7.66 13.54 -17.47
C ILE A 804 -7.57 13.08 -16.03
N THR A 805 -6.37 13.11 -15.48
CA THR A 805 -6.08 12.63 -14.13
C THR A 805 -5.07 13.58 -13.52
N LEU A 806 -5.44 14.17 -12.39
CA LEU A 806 -4.75 15.31 -11.81
C LEU A 806 -4.51 15.15 -10.30
N GLY A 807 -3.32 15.52 -9.82
CA GLY A 807 -2.90 15.46 -8.41
C GLY A 807 -2.18 14.16 -8.02
N ARG A 808 -2.11 13.82 -6.72
CA ARG A 808 -1.33 12.68 -6.23
C ARG A 808 -2.08 11.35 -6.21
N SER A 809 -1.30 10.28 -6.23
CA SER A 809 -1.71 8.88 -6.17
C SER A 809 -1.54 8.25 -4.78
N PHE A 810 -2.49 7.39 -4.35
CA PHE A 810 -2.47 6.54 -3.13
C PHE A 810 -1.22 5.66 -3.04
N GLU A 811 -0.64 5.45 -4.21
CA GLU A 811 0.68 4.94 -4.42
C GLU A 811 1.69 5.61 -3.50
N SER A 812 1.92 6.91 -3.69
CA SER A 812 3.01 7.67 -3.09
C SER A 812 2.77 7.96 -1.62
N GLY A 813 2.78 6.93 -0.79
CA GLY A 813 2.61 7.03 0.64
C GLY A 813 3.78 7.64 1.38
N GLY A 814 4.06 8.92 1.15
CA GLY A 814 5.10 9.63 1.86
C GLY A 814 4.60 10.90 2.51
N HIS A 815 4.57 10.97 3.84
CA HIS A 815 4.37 12.24 4.53
C HIS A 815 5.39 13.21 3.97
N TYR A 816 4.90 14.38 3.63
CA TYR A 816 5.73 15.56 3.58
C TYR A 816 5.24 16.51 4.64
N GLN A 817 6.09 17.40 5.10
CA GLN A 817 5.63 18.46 5.97
C GLN A 817 5.05 19.53 5.01
N SER A 818 3.91 20.15 5.36
CA SER A 818 3.00 20.77 4.36
C SER A 818 2.87 22.29 4.49
N HIS A 819 3.29 23.03 3.45
CA HIS A 819 3.24 24.50 3.41
C HIS A 819 1.83 24.88 3.05
N THR A 820 0.97 25.06 4.05
CA THR A 820 -0.41 25.48 3.85
C THR A 820 -0.47 26.71 2.96
N ILE A 821 -0.75 26.52 1.66
CA ILE A 821 -0.93 27.60 0.70
C ILE A 821 -2.25 28.25 1.09
N ASP A 822 -2.17 29.32 1.88
CA ASP A 822 -3.32 30.10 2.27
C ASP A 822 -4.15 30.49 1.04
N TYR A 823 -5.47 30.36 1.19
CA TYR A 823 -6.42 30.41 0.09
C TYR A 823 -6.42 31.77 -0.61
N ASP A 824 -5.61 31.89 -1.66
CA ASP A 824 -5.48 33.10 -2.46
C ASP A 824 -6.68 33.25 -3.42
N LYS A 825 -7.74 33.85 -2.88
CA LYS A 825 -8.98 34.21 -3.56
C LYS A 825 -8.75 35.06 -4.83
N LYS A 826 -7.62 35.78 -4.93
CA LYS A 826 -7.24 36.55 -6.12
C LYS A 826 -6.64 35.63 -7.19
N LYS A 827 -5.66 34.78 -6.86
CA LYS A 827 -5.11 33.76 -7.79
C LYS A 827 -6.21 32.85 -8.34
N TYR A 828 -7.16 32.44 -7.49
CA TYR A 828 -8.35 31.69 -7.90
C TYR A 828 -9.17 32.43 -8.98
N GLN A 829 -9.49 33.71 -8.78
CA GLN A 829 -10.22 34.51 -9.78
C GLN A 829 -9.41 34.75 -11.07
N GLU A 830 -8.10 34.98 -10.96
CA GLU A 830 -7.21 35.17 -12.11
C GLU A 830 -7.06 33.87 -12.93
N GLY A 831 -6.98 32.73 -12.25
CA GLY A 831 -6.97 31.40 -12.88
C GLY A 831 -8.27 31.07 -13.61
N VAL A 832 -9.43 31.32 -12.99
CA VAL A 832 -10.73 31.18 -13.67
C VAL A 832 -10.77 32.08 -14.91
N ARG A 833 -10.41 33.37 -14.76
CA ARG A 833 -10.38 34.32 -15.90
C ARG A 833 -9.48 33.84 -17.03
N LEU A 834 -8.33 33.25 -16.74
CA LEU A 834 -7.42 32.69 -17.75
C LEU A 834 -8.08 31.54 -18.55
N LEU A 835 -8.67 30.55 -17.86
CA LEU A 835 -9.31 29.42 -18.53
C LEU A 835 -10.53 29.85 -19.36
N LEU A 836 -11.26 30.87 -18.90
CA LEU A 836 -12.34 31.50 -19.65
C LEU A 836 -11.87 32.30 -20.89
N THR A 837 -10.56 32.39 -21.17
CA THR A 837 -10.04 32.93 -22.44
C THR A 837 -9.81 31.86 -23.53
N LEU A 838 -10.23 30.62 -23.29
CA LEU A 838 -10.19 29.54 -24.28
C LEU A 838 -11.51 29.44 -25.04
N ASP A 839 -11.47 29.23 -26.35
CA ASP A 839 -12.68 28.99 -27.15
C ASP A 839 -13.35 27.63 -26.84
N ARG A 840 -12.56 26.68 -26.31
CA ARG A 840 -12.98 25.31 -25.98
C ARG A 840 -12.13 24.75 -24.84
N PHE A 841 -12.75 23.90 -24.03
CA PHE A 841 -12.09 23.27 -22.88
C PHE A 841 -12.35 21.76 -22.89
N PHE A 842 -11.31 20.98 -23.14
CA PHE A 842 -11.31 19.50 -23.22
C PHE A 842 -12.60 18.87 -23.82
N PRO A 843 -12.96 19.20 -25.08
CA PRO A 843 -14.29 18.94 -25.67
C PRO A 843 -14.63 17.46 -25.93
N ARG A 844 -13.83 16.51 -25.42
CA ARG A 844 -14.07 15.06 -25.49
C ARG A 844 -13.94 14.36 -24.13
N LEU A 845 -13.72 15.12 -23.06
CA LEU A 845 -13.50 14.62 -21.70
C LEU A 845 -14.77 13.98 -21.12
N ARG A 846 -14.61 12.78 -20.53
CA ARG A 846 -15.73 11.92 -20.05
C ARG A 846 -15.53 11.37 -18.65
N SER A 847 -14.29 11.02 -18.30
CA SER A 847 -13.92 10.55 -16.97
C SER A 847 -12.88 11.49 -16.40
N ILE A 848 -13.12 11.95 -15.18
CA ILE A 848 -12.17 12.78 -14.44
C ILE A 848 -11.83 12.10 -13.13
N PHE A 849 -10.54 12.12 -12.87
CA PHE A 849 -10.02 11.83 -11.57
C PHE A 849 -9.25 13.05 -11.01
N THR A 850 -9.54 13.45 -9.75
CA THR A 850 -8.79 14.49 -9.00
C THR A 850 -8.53 14.12 -7.53
N SER A 851 -7.27 14.20 -7.09
CA SER A 851 -6.89 13.96 -5.68
C SER A 851 -6.63 15.30 -5.01
N MET A 852 -7.46 15.65 -4.03
CA MET A 852 -7.47 16.96 -3.39
C MET A 852 -6.76 16.90 -2.07
N ASN A 853 -5.56 17.45 -2.13
CA ASN A 853 -4.61 17.69 -1.06
C ASN A 853 -4.88 19.05 -0.35
N SER A 854 -3.91 19.59 0.40
CA SER A 854 -4.06 20.92 1.02
C SER A 854 -3.89 22.02 -0.01
N PHE A 855 -2.94 21.83 -0.93
CA PHE A 855 -2.40 22.86 -1.82
C PHE A 855 -3.30 23.18 -3.03
N ASN A 856 -3.84 22.15 -3.67
CA ASN A 856 -4.55 22.26 -4.95
C ASN A 856 -6.05 22.53 -4.82
N ARG A 857 -6.63 22.63 -3.60
CA ARG A 857 -8.08 22.75 -3.41
C ARG A 857 -8.71 23.87 -4.26
N TYR A 858 -8.05 25.03 -4.29
CA TYR A 858 -8.51 26.15 -5.12
C TYR A 858 -8.21 25.95 -6.61
N GLN A 859 -7.10 25.30 -6.97
CA GLN A 859 -6.70 25.02 -8.35
C GLN A 859 -7.69 24.02 -8.99
N PHE A 860 -8.07 22.98 -8.26
CA PHE A 860 -9.16 22.08 -8.66
C PHE A 860 -10.50 22.80 -8.73
N SER A 861 -10.79 23.74 -7.83
CA SER A 861 -12.00 24.56 -7.95
C SER A 861 -11.97 25.45 -9.20
N VAL A 862 -10.82 26.00 -9.59
CA VAL A 862 -10.64 26.69 -10.90
C VAL A 862 -10.96 25.73 -12.06
N PHE A 863 -10.42 24.51 -12.02
CA PHE A 863 -10.63 23.49 -13.04
C PHE A 863 -12.10 23.04 -13.14
N TYR A 864 -12.75 22.71 -12.02
CA TYR A 864 -14.17 22.32 -11.98
C TYR A 864 -15.11 23.46 -12.39
N ASN A 865 -14.80 24.72 -12.03
CA ASN A 865 -15.53 25.88 -12.55
C ASN A 865 -15.41 26.01 -14.08
N ALA A 866 -14.24 25.76 -14.66
CA ALA A 866 -14.06 25.79 -16.11
C ALA A 866 -14.82 24.63 -16.79
N LEU A 867 -14.71 23.40 -16.28
CA LEU A 867 -15.50 22.25 -16.78
C LEU A 867 -17.00 22.53 -16.79
N TRP A 868 -17.51 23.13 -15.71
CA TRP A 868 -18.90 23.56 -15.60
C TRP A 868 -19.24 24.66 -16.62
N HIS A 869 -18.39 25.69 -16.76
CA HIS A 869 -18.62 26.77 -17.73
C HIS A 869 -18.70 26.29 -19.19
N PHE A 870 -17.91 25.27 -19.55
CA PHE A 870 -17.83 24.72 -20.90
C PHE A 870 -18.75 23.50 -21.16
N ASP A 871 -19.72 23.22 -20.26
CA ASP A 871 -20.68 22.08 -20.34
C ASP A 871 -20.00 20.72 -20.64
N VAL A 872 -18.90 20.43 -19.93
CA VAL A 872 -18.17 19.18 -20.13
C VAL A 872 -18.96 18.01 -19.55
N LYS A 873 -19.36 17.06 -20.41
CA LYS A 873 -20.29 15.97 -20.07
C LYS A 873 -19.58 14.77 -19.44
N LEU A 874 -19.43 14.84 -18.12
CA LEU A 874 -18.74 13.86 -17.29
C LEU A 874 -19.67 12.72 -16.89
N LYS A 875 -19.18 11.49 -16.99
CA LYS A 875 -19.92 10.26 -16.61
C LYS A 875 -19.44 9.66 -15.30
N ASP A 876 -18.12 9.58 -15.16
CA ASP A 876 -17.46 9.09 -13.95
C ASP A 876 -16.67 10.26 -13.35
N VAL A 877 -16.98 10.64 -12.11
CA VAL A 877 -16.11 11.53 -11.32
C VAL A 877 -15.78 10.89 -10.00
N GLU A 878 -14.48 10.83 -9.73
CA GLU A 878 -13.93 10.17 -8.57
C GLU A 878 -13.01 11.17 -7.85
N LEU A 879 -13.34 11.50 -6.59
CA LEU A 879 -12.73 12.58 -5.80
C LEU A 879 -12.04 11.99 -4.57
N SER A 880 -10.74 12.26 -4.38
CA SER A 880 -10.09 12.07 -3.08
C SER A 880 -10.03 13.40 -2.33
N PHE A 881 -10.21 13.37 -1.02
CA PHE A 881 -9.97 14.48 -0.12
C PHE A 881 -9.15 13.99 1.07
N GLU A 882 -8.11 14.77 1.33
CA GLU A 882 -6.94 14.40 2.11
C GLU A 882 -6.83 15.49 3.24
N GLY A 883 -5.90 15.44 4.22
CA GLY A 883 -5.75 16.51 5.23
C GLY A 883 -6.14 16.21 6.68
N GLU A 884 -5.21 16.27 7.63
CA GLU A 884 -5.50 16.08 9.06
C GLU A 884 -6.28 17.25 9.69
N LYS A 885 -6.14 18.47 9.18
CA LYS A 885 -6.85 19.67 9.68
C LYS A 885 -7.38 20.54 8.54
N LEU A 886 -8.53 20.17 8.00
CA LEU A 886 -9.23 20.98 7.01
C LEU A 886 -10.17 22.01 7.64
N ASP A 887 -10.04 23.26 7.22
CA ASP A 887 -11.13 24.24 7.24
C ASP A 887 -11.88 24.16 5.89
N TRP A 888 -13.11 23.64 5.89
CA TRP A 888 -13.79 23.17 4.67
C TRP A 888 -14.48 24.26 3.84
N ALA A 889 -14.71 25.45 4.43
CA ALA A 889 -15.88 26.27 4.11
C ALA A 889 -15.95 26.84 2.69
N GLU A 890 -14.89 27.47 2.15
CA GLU A 890 -14.98 28.15 0.84
C GLU A 890 -14.49 27.30 -0.35
N GLY A 891 -13.53 26.38 -0.17
CA GLY A 891 -12.87 25.70 -1.30
C GLY A 891 -13.54 24.40 -1.75
N SER A 892 -13.99 23.56 -0.82
CA SER A 892 -14.42 22.19 -1.11
C SER A 892 -15.70 22.10 -1.95
N GLN A 893 -16.63 23.04 -1.75
CA GLN A 893 -17.98 22.96 -2.28
C GLN A 893 -18.06 23.19 -3.80
N SER A 894 -17.10 23.92 -4.40
CA SER A 894 -16.96 24.04 -5.86
C SER A 894 -16.62 22.71 -6.53
N CYS A 895 -15.78 21.88 -5.89
CA CYS A 895 -15.41 20.56 -6.39
C CYS A 895 -16.53 19.52 -6.25
N LEU A 896 -17.45 19.72 -5.29
CA LEU A 896 -18.66 18.90 -5.11
C LEU A 896 -19.89 19.46 -5.88
N ASN A 897 -19.72 20.55 -6.64
CA ASN A 897 -20.70 21.16 -7.54
C ASN A 897 -20.49 20.73 -9.00
N ILE A 898 -20.44 19.42 -9.25
CA ILE A 898 -20.27 18.87 -10.60
C ILE A 898 -21.62 18.94 -11.32
N ARG A 899 -21.94 20.10 -11.92
CA ARG A 899 -23.13 20.25 -12.76
C ARG A 899 -22.95 19.54 -14.10
N SER A 900 -23.12 18.22 -14.07
CA SER A 900 -23.25 17.36 -15.25
C SER A 900 -24.49 16.48 -15.10
N ASP A 901 -25.43 16.64 -16.01
CA ASP A 901 -26.57 15.75 -16.26
C ASP A 901 -26.12 14.33 -16.62
N ALA A 902 -24.92 14.19 -17.19
CA ALA A 902 -24.33 12.91 -17.55
C ALA A 902 -23.73 12.10 -16.39
N LEU A 903 -23.67 12.63 -15.15
CA LEU A 903 -22.93 12.01 -14.04
C LEU A 903 -23.66 10.77 -13.47
N ALA A 904 -23.23 9.58 -13.88
CA ALA A 904 -23.82 8.32 -13.45
C ALA A 904 -23.19 7.73 -12.19
N SER A 905 -21.91 8.04 -11.92
CA SER A 905 -21.13 7.49 -10.79
C SER A 905 -20.31 8.59 -10.09
N LEU A 906 -20.45 8.67 -8.77
CA LEU A 906 -19.72 9.60 -7.91
C LEU A 906 -19.12 8.85 -6.70
N LYS A 907 -17.81 8.95 -6.52
CA LYS A 907 -17.10 8.31 -5.40
C LYS A 907 -16.23 9.30 -4.63
N ILE A 908 -16.66 9.61 -3.41
CA ILE A 908 -16.05 10.56 -2.49
C ILE A 908 -15.29 9.79 -1.41
N THR A 909 -14.03 10.14 -1.16
CA THR A 909 -13.25 9.62 -0.02
C THR A 909 -12.69 10.80 0.76
N LEU A 910 -13.04 10.92 2.04
CA LEU A 910 -12.64 11.99 2.96
C LEU A 910 -11.80 11.36 4.08
N SER A 911 -10.49 11.58 4.06
CA SER A 911 -9.52 10.79 4.81
C SER A 911 -9.46 11.08 6.32
N SER A 912 -10.14 12.11 6.80
CA SER A 912 -9.88 12.75 8.10
C SER A 912 -11.15 13.10 8.88
N ALA A 913 -10.97 13.37 10.18
CA ALA A 913 -12.01 13.51 11.20
C ALA A 913 -11.85 14.82 12.01
N SER A 914 -11.96 15.99 11.36
CA SER A 914 -12.20 17.25 12.05
C SER A 914 -13.71 17.49 12.26
N SER A 915 -14.08 18.49 13.09
CA SER A 915 -15.46 18.73 13.54
C SER A 915 -16.31 19.46 12.48
N LEU A 916 -16.78 18.73 11.47
CA LEU A 916 -17.26 19.32 10.21
C LEU A 916 -18.77 19.32 10.01
N ASN A 917 -19.22 20.28 9.19
CA ASN A 917 -20.58 20.35 8.66
C ASN A 917 -20.95 19.05 7.92
N PRO A 918 -22.23 18.63 7.92
CA PRO A 918 -22.63 17.39 7.30
C PRO A 918 -22.38 17.36 5.79
N VAL A 919 -21.81 16.25 5.29
CA VAL A 919 -21.44 16.07 3.87
C VAL A 919 -22.66 16.17 2.94
N GLY A 920 -23.86 15.91 3.46
CA GLY A 920 -25.12 16.07 2.73
C GLY A 920 -25.32 17.48 2.17
N ASP A 921 -24.91 18.54 2.88
CA ASP A 921 -25.05 19.92 2.42
C ASP A 921 -24.14 20.24 1.23
N LEU A 922 -22.97 19.60 1.15
CA LEU A 922 -21.97 19.83 0.10
C LEU A 922 -22.35 19.22 -1.26
N LEU A 923 -23.19 18.19 -1.28
CA LEU A 923 -23.71 17.61 -2.52
C LEU A 923 -24.63 18.61 -3.25
N PHE A 924 -24.64 18.55 -4.58
CA PHE A 924 -25.63 19.23 -5.42
C PHE A 924 -26.77 18.28 -5.80
N VAL A 925 -27.81 18.80 -6.46
CA VAL A 925 -28.88 17.96 -7.02
C VAL A 925 -28.30 17.22 -8.24
N TYR A 926 -28.22 15.90 -8.14
CA TYR A 926 -27.68 14.99 -9.13
C TYR A 926 -28.82 14.09 -9.65
N PRO A 927 -29.62 14.54 -10.64
CA PRO A 927 -30.85 13.85 -11.05
C PRO A 927 -30.62 12.42 -11.56
N ASP A 928 -29.49 12.18 -12.24
CA ASP A 928 -29.19 10.94 -12.97
C ASP A 928 -28.11 10.06 -12.30
N LEU A 929 -27.67 10.42 -11.09
CA LEU A 929 -26.65 9.67 -10.34
C LEU A 929 -27.21 8.31 -9.88
N VAL A 930 -26.54 7.22 -10.25
CA VAL A 930 -26.99 5.84 -10.01
C VAL A 930 -26.23 5.15 -8.87
N GLU A 931 -24.92 5.41 -8.76
CA GLU A 931 -24.04 4.88 -7.71
C GLU A 931 -23.32 6.01 -6.95
N LEU A 932 -23.42 5.99 -5.61
CA LEU A 932 -22.76 6.93 -4.71
C LEU A 932 -22.03 6.17 -3.60
N GLN A 933 -20.69 6.24 -3.64
CA GLN A 933 -19.84 5.76 -2.55
C GLN A 933 -19.29 6.96 -1.77
N ILE A 934 -19.51 6.96 -0.45
CA ILE A 934 -18.94 7.95 0.48
C ILE A 934 -18.15 7.20 1.56
N GLU A 935 -16.87 7.51 1.66
CA GLU A 935 -16.00 7.08 2.76
C GLU A 935 -15.58 8.32 3.53
N THR A 936 -15.94 8.43 4.81
CA THR A 936 -15.67 9.61 5.65
C THR A 936 -15.87 9.28 7.13
N TYR A 937 -15.29 10.09 8.01
CA TYR A 937 -15.58 10.07 9.45
C TYR A 937 -16.59 11.15 9.88
N ASN A 938 -17.07 11.96 8.93
CA ASN A 938 -17.98 13.08 9.17
C ASN A 938 -19.44 12.63 9.30
N LEU A 939 -20.30 13.58 9.67
CA LEU A 939 -21.75 13.41 9.64
C LEU A 939 -22.30 13.43 8.20
N ILE A 940 -23.28 12.57 7.94
CA ILE A 940 -24.07 12.51 6.71
C ILE A 940 -25.55 12.54 7.07
N GLU A 941 -26.34 13.35 6.37
CA GLU A 941 -27.78 13.41 6.57
C GLU A 941 -28.46 12.72 5.38
N VAL A 942 -28.95 11.50 5.61
CA VAL A 942 -29.35 10.61 4.50
C VAL A 942 -30.55 11.12 3.73
N ASN A 943 -31.43 11.90 4.37
CA ASN A 943 -32.49 12.66 3.69
C ASN A 943 -31.92 13.58 2.63
N ILE A 944 -30.85 14.34 2.93
CA ILE A 944 -30.29 15.30 1.98
C ILE A 944 -29.65 14.58 0.78
N ILE A 945 -29.06 13.39 0.98
CA ILE A 945 -28.62 12.55 -0.15
C ILE A 945 -29.80 12.15 -1.05
N LEU A 946 -30.86 11.60 -0.45
CA LEU A 946 -32.01 11.06 -1.18
C LEU A 946 -32.89 12.16 -1.83
N ASP A 947 -32.98 13.35 -1.23
CA ASP A 947 -33.65 14.49 -1.84
C ASP A 947 -32.84 15.10 -2.99
N LYS A 948 -31.50 14.97 -2.96
CA LYS A 948 -30.62 15.49 -4.02
C LYS A 948 -30.34 14.50 -5.15
N CYS A 949 -30.42 13.19 -4.91
CA CYS A 949 -29.99 12.15 -5.87
C CYS A 949 -31.13 11.18 -6.24
N PRO A 950 -32.26 11.65 -6.83
CA PRO A 950 -33.50 10.87 -6.93
C PRO A 950 -33.41 9.55 -7.72
N SER A 951 -32.45 9.42 -8.64
CA SER A 951 -32.19 8.18 -9.39
C SER A 951 -31.25 7.19 -8.68
N LEU A 952 -30.73 7.53 -7.49
CA LEU A 952 -29.69 6.77 -6.80
C LEU A 952 -30.21 5.38 -6.40
N ARG A 953 -29.53 4.33 -6.91
CA ARG A 953 -29.88 2.93 -6.69
C ARG A 953 -28.95 2.23 -5.71
N ASP A 954 -27.68 2.62 -5.68
CA ASP A 954 -26.65 2.05 -4.81
C ASP A 954 -25.98 3.14 -3.97
N LEU A 955 -26.19 3.09 -2.65
CA LEU A 955 -25.59 3.99 -1.67
C LEU A 955 -24.71 3.19 -0.70
N ARG A 956 -23.41 3.52 -0.66
CA ARG A 956 -22.44 2.87 0.23
C ARG A 956 -21.74 3.91 1.10
N MET A 957 -21.87 3.77 2.42
CA MET A 957 -21.33 4.72 3.41
C MET A 957 -20.43 3.99 4.41
N LYS A 958 -19.16 4.42 4.51
CA LYS A 958 -18.12 3.78 5.36
C LYS A 958 -17.45 4.78 6.31
N GLY A 959 -17.40 4.42 7.59
CA GLY A 959 -16.72 5.17 8.67
C GLY A 959 -17.56 6.27 9.33
N THR A 960 -18.74 6.56 8.79
CA THR A 960 -19.43 7.84 8.95
C THR A 960 -20.32 7.91 10.20
N GLU A 961 -20.74 9.11 10.60
CA GLU A 961 -22.03 9.26 11.26
C GLU A 961 -23.13 9.42 10.21
N VAL A 962 -24.32 8.85 10.44
CA VAL A 962 -25.51 9.06 9.61
C VAL A 962 -26.67 9.50 10.51
N SER A 963 -27.23 10.68 10.25
CA SER A 963 -28.40 11.22 10.93
C SER A 963 -29.58 11.44 9.96
N PHE A 964 -30.65 12.03 10.49
CA PHE A 964 -31.77 12.57 9.74
C PHE A 964 -32.11 13.96 10.28
N SER A 965 -32.03 15.00 9.43
CA SER A 965 -32.29 16.39 9.82
C SER A 965 -33.75 16.79 9.62
N GLY A 966 -34.58 16.50 10.62
CA GLY A 966 -35.93 17.07 10.66
C GLY A 966 -36.86 16.47 11.71
N LYS A 967 -38.01 17.13 11.87
CA LYS A 967 -39.23 16.43 12.31
C LYS A 967 -39.72 15.60 11.13
N LEU A 968 -40.29 14.41 11.37
CA LEU A 968 -40.94 13.62 10.32
C LEU A 968 -42.18 14.34 9.79
N LYS A 969 -41.99 15.23 8.80
CA LYS A 969 -43.05 15.63 7.87
C LYS A 969 -43.47 14.39 7.06
N ARG A 970 -44.69 14.39 6.50
CA ARG A 970 -45.10 13.31 5.58
C ARG A 970 -44.11 13.23 4.42
N VAL A 971 -43.67 12.00 4.12
CA VAL A 971 -42.67 11.69 3.10
C VAL A 971 -43.43 11.25 1.86
N ASP A 972 -43.84 12.22 1.05
CA ASP A 972 -44.83 12.00 -0.01
C ASP A 972 -44.25 11.38 -1.28
N THR A 973 -42.92 11.35 -1.43
CA THR A 973 -42.22 10.76 -2.60
C THR A 973 -41.34 9.56 -2.22
N PRO A 974 -41.63 8.35 -2.75
CA PRO A 974 -40.75 7.20 -2.59
C PRO A 974 -39.48 7.35 -3.43
N HIS A 975 -38.37 6.76 -2.96
CA HIS A 975 -37.05 6.85 -3.61
C HIS A 975 -36.66 5.53 -4.31
N ALA A 976 -35.95 5.63 -5.44
CA ALA A 976 -35.50 4.51 -6.26
C ALA A 976 -34.29 3.71 -5.69
N LEU A 977 -34.02 3.80 -4.37
CA LEU A 977 -32.85 3.16 -3.76
C LEU A 977 -33.07 1.64 -3.65
N GLN A 978 -32.14 0.85 -4.17
CA GLN A 978 -32.22 -0.62 -4.27
C GLN A 978 -31.20 -1.33 -3.38
N ARG A 979 -30.02 -0.73 -3.17
CA ARG A 979 -28.93 -1.24 -2.31
C ARG A 979 -28.48 -0.16 -1.32
N LEU A 980 -28.36 -0.53 -0.05
CA LEU A 980 -27.78 0.31 1.00
C LEU A 980 -26.73 -0.47 1.80
N GLU A 981 -25.51 0.03 1.82
CA GLU A 981 -24.43 -0.48 2.66
C GLU A 981 -23.96 0.55 3.69
N LEU A 982 -24.04 0.18 4.97
CA LEU A 982 -23.53 0.95 6.10
C LEU A 982 -22.39 0.16 6.78
N ASP A 983 -21.17 0.70 6.75
CA ASP A 983 -19.96 0.08 7.31
C ASP A 983 -19.35 0.97 8.41
N CYS A 984 -19.26 0.44 9.63
CA CYS A 984 -18.76 1.12 10.84
C CYS A 984 -19.53 2.42 11.21
N VAL A 985 -20.76 2.56 10.71
CA VAL A 985 -21.59 3.77 10.84
C VAL A 985 -22.16 3.98 12.25
N SER A 986 -22.23 5.24 12.69
CA SER A 986 -22.93 5.70 13.91
C SER A 986 -24.28 6.32 13.54
N THR A 987 -25.42 5.85 14.08
CA THR A 987 -26.76 6.32 13.64
C THR A 987 -27.88 6.17 14.68
N SER A 988 -29.12 6.52 14.32
CA SER A 988 -30.34 6.37 15.13
C SER A 988 -31.31 5.32 14.53
N THR A 989 -32.29 4.89 15.31
CA THR A 989 -33.37 4.00 14.84
C THR A 989 -34.29 4.71 13.83
N HIS A 990 -34.64 5.97 14.10
CA HIS A 990 -35.49 6.79 13.24
C HIS A 990 -34.91 7.04 11.84
N MET A 991 -33.59 6.97 11.70
CA MET A 991 -32.92 7.03 10.38
C MET A 991 -33.32 5.82 9.52
N LEU A 992 -33.27 4.61 10.07
CA LEU A 992 -33.67 3.39 9.37
C LEU A 992 -35.19 3.31 9.15
N GLU A 993 -35.99 3.86 10.07
CA GLU A 993 -37.44 4.02 9.94
C GLU A 993 -37.81 5.00 8.80
N TYR A 994 -37.09 6.12 8.68
CA TYR A 994 -37.20 7.06 7.57
C TYR A 994 -36.83 6.41 6.23
N ILE A 995 -35.69 5.69 6.17
CA ILE A 995 -35.29 4.95 4.96
C ILE A 995 -36.33 3.90 4.60
N SER A 996 -36.89 3.17 5.57
CA SER A 996 -37.98 2.22 5.33
C SER A 996 -39.18 2.86 4.66
N ARG A 997 -39.69 3.98 5.23
CA ARG A 997 -40.84 4.70 4.68
C ARG A 997 -40.59 5.22 3.26
N ARG A 998 -39.36 5.67 2.97
CA ARG A 998 -39.03 6.32 1.69
C ARG A 998 -38.56 5.35 0.61
N CYS A 999 -37.65 4.44 0.93
CA CYS A 999 -36.97 3.54 -0.01
C CYS A 999 -37.70 2.20 -0.12
N LYS A 1000 -39.01 2.22 -0.43
CA LYS A 1000 -39.85 1.01 -0.50
C LYS A 1000 -39.39 -0.05 -1.53
N GLY A 1001 -38.50 0.35 -2.46
CA GLY A 1001 -37.84 -0.53 -3.43
C GLY A 1001 -36.45 -1.05 -2.99
N LEU A 1002 -36.05 -0.86 -1.74
CA LEU A 1002 -34.78 -1.35 -1.21
C LEU A 1002 -34.82 -2.89 -1.11
N LEU A 1003 -33.96 -3.56 -1.88
CA LEU A 1003 -33.85 -5.02 -1.93
C LEU A 1003 -32.73 -5.54 -1.03
N PHE A 1004 -31.62 -4.79 -0.93
CA PHE A 1004 -30.43 -5.17 -0.18
C PHE A 1004 -30.09 -4.15 0.89
N LEU A 1005 -30.03 -4.59 2.15
CA LEU A 1005 -29.64 -3.77 3.30
C LEU A 1005 -28.50 -4.45 4.07
N LYS A 1006 -27.35 -3.77 4.19
CA LYS A 1006 -26.18 -4.24 4.97
C LYS A 1006 -25.85 -3.28 6.10
N LEU A 1007 -25.90 -3.82 7.33
CA LEU A 1007 -25.67 -3.13 8.60
C LEU A 1007 -24.43 -3.71 9.29
N TYR A 1008 -23.24 -3.22 8.95
CA TYR A 1008 -21.97 -3.74 9.45
C TYR A 1008 -21.34 -2.83 10.53
N SER A 1009 -21.12 -3.37 11.73
CA SER A 1009 -20.54 -2.70 12.90
C SER A 1009 -21.26 -1.40 13.32
N ILE A 1010 -22.58 -1.33 13.12
CA ILE A 1010 -23.38 -0.13 13.40
C ILE A 1010 -23.40 0.19 14.91
N ARG A 1011 -23.23 1.47 15.25
CA ARG A 1011 -23.38 2.02 16.60
C ARG A 1011 -24.68 2.81 16.70
N PHE A 1012 -25.62 2.37 17.52
CA PHE A 1012 -26.86 3.12 17.75
C PHE A 1012 -26.70 4.16 18.87
N ARG A 1013 -26.99 5.42 18.54
CA ARG A 1013 -27.04 6.54 19.49
C ARG A 1013 -28.25 6.42 20.43
N LYS A 1014 -28.19 7.05 21.61
CA LYS A 1014 -29.38 7.28 22.44
C LYS A 1014 -30.30 8.28 21.75
N SER A 1015 -31.61 8.17 21.99
CA SER A 1015 -32.53 9.26 21.65
C SER A 1015 -32.40 10.38 22.69
N TYR A 1016 -32.70 11.63 22.34
CA TYR A 1016 -32.75 12.71 23.35
C TYR A 1016 -33.92 12.56 24.34
N SER A 1017 -34.94 11.74 24.03
CA SER A 1017 -35.96 11.31 24.99
C SER A 1017 -35.40 10.40 26.10
N ASP A 1018 -34.29 9.67 25.86
CA ASP A 1018 -33.60 8.86 26.88
C ASP A 1018 -32.99 9.73 28.02
N GLU A 1019 -33.07 11.06 27.95
CA GLU A 1019 -32.60 11.96 29.01
C GLU A 1019 -33.54 12.06 30.21
N LEU A 1020 -34.84 11.75 30.08
CA LEU A 1020 -35.77 11.70 31.21
C LEU A 1020 -35.50 10.51 32.15
N ASP A 1021 -34.95 9.42 31.62
CA ASP A 1021 -34.51 8.25 32.40
C ASP A 1021 -33.22 8.50 33.22
N LYS A 1022 -32.63 9.72 33.19
CA LYS A 1022 -31.48 10.09 34.03
C LYS A 1022 -31.75 9.94 35.54
N LEU A 1023 -33.01 9.93 35.99
CA LEU A 1023 -33.36 9.65 37.40
C LEU A 1023 -33.33 8.16 37.76
N HIS A 1024 -33.31 7.25 36.78
CA HIS A 1024 -33.41 5.81 36.98
C HIS A 1024 -32.30 5.05 36.25
N HIS A 1025 -31.12 5.01 36.87
CA HIS A 1025 -30.00 4.12 36.50
C HIS A 1025 -30.28 2.61 36.73
N THR A 1026 -31.54 2.18 36.71
CA THR A 1026 -31.98 0.79 36.85
C THR A 1026 -31.52 -0.06 35.66
N LYS A 1027 -30.98 -1.26 35.96
CA LYS A 1027 -30.35 -2.18 34.99
C LYS A 1027 -31.37 -2.92 34.07
N TYR A 1028 -32.31 -2.22 33.45
CA TYR A 1028 -33.25 -2.88 32.53
C TYR A 1028 -32.56 -3.31 31.22
N PRO A 1029 -32.77 -4.54 30.74
CA PRO A 1029 -32.19 -5.04 29.50
C PRO A 1029 -32.79 -4.29 28.30
N TYR A 1030 -31.93 -3.68 27.48
CA TYR A 1030 -32.37 -2.75 26.44
C TYR A 1030 -33.18 -3.46 25.34
N HIS A 1031 -34.45 -3.11 25.21
CA HIS A 1031 -35.20 -3.33 23.98
C HIS A 1031 -34.82 -2.23 22.97
N LEU A 1032 -34.47 -2.62 21.75
CA LEU A 1032 -34.21 -1.71 20.63
C LEU A 1032 -35.11 -2.10 19.46
N VAL A 1033 -36.01 -1.22 19.02
CA VAL A 1033 -36.88 -1.48 17.87
C VAL A 1033 -36.34 -0.75 16.64
N LEU A 1034 -36.12 -1.51 15.56
CA LEU A 1034 -35.93 -1.00 14.20
C LEU A 1034 -37.24 -1.19 13.44
N ASN A 1035 -38.02 -0.13 13.38
CA ASN A 1035 -39.28 -0.12 12.65
C ASN A 1035 -39.01 0.04 11.14
N MET A 1036 -38.90 -1.07 10.41
CA MET A 1036 -38.65 -1.09 8.96
C MET A 1036 -39.80 -1.75 8.17
N SER A 1037 -41.03 -1.70 8.70
CA SER A 1037 -42.23 -2.39 8.19
C SER A 1037 -42.67 -2.07 6.76
N PHE A 1038 -42.08 -1.07 6.09
CA PHE A 1038 -42.42 -0.72 4.70
C PHE A 1038 -41.49 -1.38 3.67
N LEU A 1039 -40.49 -2.17 4.11
CA LEU A 1039 -39.51 -2.82 3.25
C LEU A 1039 -39.80 -4.30 2.99
N ASN A 1040 -39.65 -4.71 1.72
CA ASN A 1040 -39.53 -6.10 1.30
C ASN A 1040 -38.07 -6.36 0.93
N LEU A 1041 -37.29 -6.99 1.80
CA LEU A 1041 -35.86 -7.22 1.58
C LEU A 1041 -35.61 -8.57 0.90
N ASP A 1042 -34.87 -8.57 -0.21
CA ASP A 1042 -34.26 -9.79 -0.74
C ASP A 1042 -33.12 -10.26 0.16
N THR A 1043 -32.34 -9.34 0.74
CA THR A 1043 -31.24 -9.68 1.65
C THR A 1043 -31.04 -8.63 2.74
N LEU A 1044 -31.02 -9.09 3.99
CA LEU A 1044 -30.67 -8.33 5.18
C LEU A 1044 -29.36 -8.86 5.78
N VAL A 1045 -28.26 -8.15 5.58
CA VAL A 1045 -26.95 -8.49 6.18
C VAL A 1045 -26.78 -7.72 7.49
N ILE A 1046 -26.65 -8.44 8.61
CA ILE A 1046 -26.45 -7.84 9.95
C ILE A 1046 -25.13 -8.29 10.54
N TYR A 1047 -24.32 -7.35 11.03
CA TYR A 1047 -23.10 -7.69 11.75
C TYR A 1047 -22.76 -6.68 12.87
N ARG A 1048 -22.43 -7.19 14.06
CA ARG A 1048 -21.84 -6.45 15.20
C ARG A 1048 -22.53 -5.12 15.57
N LEU A 1049 -23.85 -5.16 15.75
CA LEU A 1049 -24.63 -4.02 16.23
C LEU A 1049 -24.28 -3.68 17.69
N ARG A 1050 -24.02 -2.40 17.99
CA ARG A 1050 -23.56 -1.94 19.32
C ARG A 1050 -24.47 -0.84 19.89
N ARG A 1051 -24.99 -1.05 21.11
CA ARG A 1051 -25.67 -0.05 21.97
C ARG A 1051 -25.35 -0.37 23.44
N PHE A 1052 -24.41 0.38 24.04
CA PHE A 1052 -23.86 0.15 25.41
C PHE A 1052 -23.30 -1.26 25.70
N GLY A 1053 -23.06 -2.02 24.65
CA GLY A 1053 -22.66 -3.42 24.62
C GLY A 1053 -22.90 -3.94 23.19
N ASN A 1054 -22.62 -5.22 22.95
CA ASN A 1054 -23.12 -5.88 21.74
C ASN A 1054 -24.52 -6.41 22.02
N ILE A 1055 -25.49 -6.11 21.14
CA ILE A 1055 -26.81 -6.73 21.23
C ILE A 1055 -26.69 -8.17 20.72
N LYS A 1056 -27.28 -9.12 21.45
CA LYS A 1056 -27.07 -10.57 21.21
C LYS A 1056 -28.34 -11.32 20.83
N PHE A 1057 -29.50 -10.68 20.90
CA PHE A 1057 -30.77 -11.25 20.43
C PHE A 1057 -31.38 -10.36 19.37
N CYS A 1058 -31.99 -10.97 18.37
CA CYS A 1058 -32.74 -10.29 17.32
C CYS A 1058 -34.07 -11.03 17.11
N ALA A 1059 -35.19 -10.37 17.40
CA ALA A 1059 -36.50 -10.81 16.95
C ALA A 1059 -36.80 -10.15 15.59
N ILE A 1060 -37.40 -10.88 14.66
CA ILE A 1060 -37.88 -10.36 13.38
C ILE A 1060 -39.39 -10.52 13.33
N GLN A 1061 -40.06 -9.43 13.00
CA GLN A 1061 -41.50 -9.31 12.86
C GLN A 1061 -41.81 -8.99 11.40
N GLU A 1062 -42.48 -9.91 10.70
CA GLU A 1062 -43.02 -9.65 9.36
C GLU A 1062 -44.48 -9.18 9.54
N GLN A 1063 -44.81 -7.94 9.18
CA GLN A 1063 -46.18 -7.42 9.32
C GLN A 1063 -47.07 -7.85 8.15
N HIS A 1064 -48.31 -8.22 8.47
CA HIS A 1064 -49.31 -8.54 7.47
C HIS A 1064 -49.98 -7.26 6.94
N GLN A 1065 -50.34 -7.27 5.67
CA GLN A 1065 -50.71 -6.07 4.91
C GLN A 1065 -52.00 -5.35 5.36
N GLY A 1066 -52.76 -5.94 6.30
CA GLY A 1066 -53.93 -5.30 6.91
C GLY A 1066 -53.59 -4.30 8.03
N ASP A 1067 -52.45 -4.46 8.71
CA ASP A 1067 -52.11 -3.69 9.92
C ASP A 1067 -51.67 -2.24 9.59
N GLU A 1068 -51.14 -2.03 8.38
CA GLU A 1068 -50.51 -0.77 7.95
C GLU A 1068 -51.42 0.46 8.11
N GLU A 1069 -52.73 0.35 7.80
CA GLU A 1069 -53.65 1.48 7.92
C GLU A 1069 -53.99 1.85 9.36
N GLU A 1070 -53.96 0.90 10.30
CA GLU A 1070 -54.32 1.15 11.69
C GLU A 1070 -53.12 1.70 12.49
N ASP A 1071 -51.92 1.18 12.23
CA ASP A 1071 -50.67 1.71 12.79
C ASP A 1071 -50.39 3.15 12.33
N ILE A 1072 -50.65 3.48 11.05
CA ILE A 1072 -50.50 4.85 10.53
C ILE A 1072 -51.44 5.82 11.27
N LYS A 1073 -52.72 5.48 11.45
CA LYS A 1073 -53.69 6.34 12.15
C LYS A 1073 -53.28 6.56 13.62
N LYS A 1074 -52.88 5.50 14.33
CA LYS A 1074 -52.39 5.57 15.71
C LYS A 1074 -51.13 6.43 15.87
N MET A 1075 -50.25 6.47 14.86
CA MET A 1075 -49.09 7.37 14.86
C MET A 1075 -49.46 8.83 14.58
N GLU A 1076 -50.40 9.10 13.67
CA GLU A 1076 -50.77 10.49 13.31
C GLU A 1076 -51.56 11.22 14.39
N ASP A 1077 -52.34 10.52 15.22
CA ASP A 1077 -53.05 11.08 16.38
C ASP A 1077 -52.11 11.54 17.52
N GLY A 1078 -50.80 11.27 17.44
CA GLY A 1078 -49.78 11.69 18.41
C GLY A 1078 -49.86 11.04 19.80
N ASN A 1079 -50.93 10.29 20.10
CA ASN A 1079 -51.23 9.64 21.38
C ASN A 1079 -50.48 8.29 21.55
N CYS A 1080 -49.23 8.24 21.10
CA CYS A 1080 -48.40 7.04 21.12
C CYS A 1080 -47.85 6.79 22.54
N LYS A 1081 -48.72 6.30 23.43
CA LYS A 1081 -48.32 5.77 24.74
C LYS A 1081 -47.35 4.61 24.55
N SER A 1082 -46.38 4.51 25.47
CA SER A 1082 -45.27 3.56 25.46
C SER A 1082 -45.64 2.17 24.92
N LEU A 1083 -45.22 1.85 23.70
CA LEU A 1083 -45.40 0.55 23.04
C LEU A 1083 -44.44 -0.53 23.59
N VAL A 1084 -44.35 -0.63 24.91
CA VAL A 1084 -44.02 -1.89 25.58
C VAL A 1084 -45.26 -2.78 25.40
N PRO A 1085 -45.13 -4.04 24.93
CA PRO A 1085 -46.29 -4.93 24.82
C PRO A 1085 -46.82 -5.35 26.20
N ASP A 1086 -47.75 -4.57 26.75
CA ASP A 1086 -48.45 -4.88 28.01
C ASP A 1086 -49.15 -6.25 27.95
N GLU A 1087 -49.56 -6.69 26.76
CA GLU A 1087 -49.99 -8.05 26.50
C GLU A 1087 -48.94 -8.90 25.75
N PRO A 1088 -48.62 -10.12 26.24
CA PRO A 1088 -47.81 -11.11 25.51
C PRO A 1088 -48.42 -11.60 24.19
N SER A 1089 -49.68 -11.25 23.89
CA SER A 1089 -50.39 -11.60 22.65
C SER A 1089 -49.67 -11.05 21.41
N GLN A 1090 -49.14 -9.83 21.49
CA GLN A 1090 -48.40 -9.16 20.41
C GLN A 1090 -47.03 -9.80 20.09
N LEU A 1091 -46.58 -10.78 20.88
CA LEU A 1091 -45.33 -11.53 20.66
C LEU A 1091 -45.57 -12.91 20.01
N ALA A 1092 -46.78 -13.17 19.50
CA ALA A 1092 -47.07 -14.30 18.62
C ALA A 1092 -46.63 -13.99 17.18
N GLY A 1093 -45.93 -14.92 16.53
CA GLY A 1093 -45.46 -14.77 15.13
C GLY A 1093 -44.03 -14.24 14.94
N LEU A 1094 -43.36 -13.79 16.01
CA LEU A 1094 -41.95 -13.36 15.94
C LEU A 1094 -41.00 -14.56 15.71
N LYS A 1095 -40.15 -14.49 14.68
CA LYS A 1095 -38.95 -15.34 14.55
C LYS A 1095 -37.86 -14.75 15.45
N TRP A 1096 -37.26 -15.54 16.34
CA TRP A 1096 -36.24 -15.07 17.28
C TRP A 1096 -34.89 -15.71 17.00
N TYR A 1097 -33.82 -14.93 17.12
CA TYR A 1097 -32.47 -15.38 16.84
C TYR A 1097 -31.49 -14.97 17.95
N HIS A 1098 -30.63 -15.91 18.38
CA HIS A 1098 -29.45 -15.64 19.21
C HIS A 1098 -28.23 -15.42 18.31
N LEU A 1099 -27.57 -14.28 18.47
CA LEU A 1099 -26.26 -14.00 17.89
C LEU A 1099 -25.19 -14.59 18.82
N CYS A 1100 -24.81 -15.83 18.56
CA CYS A 1100 -23.76 -16.55 19.26
C CYS A 1100 -22.41 -16.44 18.53
N TRP A 1101 -21.36 -17.01 19.13
CA TRP A 1101 -20.32 -17.66 18.34
C TRP A 1101 -20.51 -19.17 18.40
N LYS A 1102 -20.23 -19.86 17.28
CA LYS A 1102 -20.07 -21.31 17.26
C LYS A 1102 -18.59 -21.60 17.41
N ASN A 1103 -18.24 -22.66 18.13
CA ASN A 1103 -16.88 -23.19 18.08
C ASN A 1103 -16.88 -24.23 16.97
N THR A 1104 -16.32 -23.89 15.83
CA THR A 1104 -16.26 -24.77 14.68
C THR A 1104 -14.81 -24.83 14.21
N GLU A 1105 -14.30 -26.05 13.99
CA GLU A 1105 -12.89 -26.33 13.65
C GLU A 1105 -11.82 -25.65 14.55
N GLY A 1106 -12.19 -25.23 15.77
CA GLY A 1106 -11.31 -24.54 16.72
C GLY A 1106 -11.23 -23.02 16.54
N VAL A 1107 -11.84 -22.46 15.49
CA VAL A 1107 -12.04 -21.02 15.31
C VAL A 1107 -13.42 -20.63 15.89
N LYS A 1108 -13.69 -19.32 15.99
CA LYS A 1108 -14.85 -18.76 16.70
C LYS A 1108 -15.65 -17.79 15.82
N ARG A 1109 -16.29 -18.25 14.75
CA ARG A 1109 -17.15 -17.38 13.95
C ARG A 1109 -18.48 -17.05 14.62
N ALA A 1110 -18.92 -15.83 14.36
CA ALA A 1110 -20.18 -15.29 14.85
C ALA A 1110 -21.33 -15.84 13.99
N SER A 1111 -22.31 -16.47 14.62
CA SER A 1111 -23.39 -17.21 13.98
C SER A 1111 -24.74 -16.80 14.55
N MET A 1112 -25.78 -16.85 13.71
CA MET A 1112 -27.16 -16.60 14.11
C MET A 1112 -27.89 -17.93 14.23
N TRP A 1113 -28.50 -18.19 15.39
CA TRP A 1113 -29.27 -19.40 15.67
C TRP A 1113 -30.73 -19.04 15.94
N GLU A 1114 -31.66 -19.57 15.14
CA GLU A 1114 -33.10 -19.40 15.37
C GLU A 1114 -33.60 -20.20 16.57
N LEU A 1115 -34.23 -19.52 17.52
CA LEU A 1115 -34.74 -20.08 18.77
C LEU A 1115 -35.98 -20.95 18.52
N GLU A 1116 -36.03 -22.11 19.17
CA GLU A 1116 -37.20 -22.98 19.10
C GLU A 1116 -38.34 -22.40 19.96
N LYS A 1117 -39.58 -22.88 19.76
CA LYS A 1117 -40.76 -22.37 20.49
C LYS A 1117 -40.56 -22.37 22.02
N GLN A 1118 -39.91 -23.40 22.57
CA GLN A 1118 -39.62 -23.50 24.00
C GLN A 1118 -38.64 -22.42 24.48
N ASP A 1119 -37.59 -22.15 23.68
CA ASP A 1119 -36.65 -21.06 23.96
C ASP A 1119 -37.35 -19.70 23.87
N ILE A 1120 -38.21 -19.48 22.86
CA ILE A 1120 -39.02 -18.26 22.70
C ILE A 1120 -39.96 -18.05 23.90
N ASP A 1121 -40.63 -19.09 24.37
CA ASP A 1121 -41.53 -19.00 25.52
C ASP A 1121 -40.73 -18.77 26.82
N TYR A 1122 -39.49 -19.27 26.93
CA TYR A 1122 -38.54 -18.90 28.00
C TYR A 1122 -38.09 -17.44 27.89
N VAL A 1123 -37.78 -16.91 26.69
CA VAL A 1123 -37.43 -15.49 26.47
C VAL A 1123 -38.58 -14.58 26.93
N LYS A 1124 -39.81 -14.91 26.55
CA LYS A 1124 -41.03 -14.20 26.99
C LYS A 1124 -41.20 -14.28 28.50
N GLY A 1125 -41.05 -15.47 29.09
CA GLY A 1125 -41.13 -15.69 30.54
C GLY A 1125 -40.07 -14.92 31.32
N PHE A 1126 -38.84 -14.85 30.80
CA PHE A 1126 -37.72 -14.10 31.35
C PHE A 1126 -38.03 -12.61 31.38
N TYR A 1127 -38.34 -11.98 30.25
CA TYR A 1127 -38.61 -10.53 30.22
C TYR A 1127 -39.87 -10.16 31.02
N LYS A 1128 -40.92 -11.00 31.01
CA LYS A 1128 -42.12 -10.80 31.85
C LYS A 1128 -41.82 -10.81 33.36
N HIS A 1129 -40.88 -11.64 33.82
CA HIS A 1129 -40.42 -11.61 35.21
C HIS A 1129 -39.37 -10.53 35.49
N TYR A 1130 -38.53 -10.19 34.52
CA TYR A 1130 -37.49 -9.17 34.70
C TYR A 1130 -38.09 -7.80 34.97
N VAL A 1131 -39.19 -7.45 34.30
CA VAL A 1131 -39.94 -6.20 34.55
C VAL A 1131 -40.51 -6.12 35.98
N SER A 1132 -40.73 -7.25 36.67
CA SER A 1132 -41.25 -7.26 38.05
C SER A 1132 -40.19 -7.43 39.14
N LEU A 1133 -38.90 -7.64 38.78
CA LEU A 1133 -37.83 -7.94 39.74
C LEU A 1133 -36.65 -6.98 39.58
N ASN A 1134 -36.36 -6.22 40.64
CA ASN A 1134 -35.16 -5.36 40.78
C ASN A 1134 -33.88 -6.22 40.93
N TYR A 1135 -33.50 -6.95 39.88
CA TYR A 1135 -32.44 -7.96 39.93
C TYR A 1135 -31.04 -7.34 39.84
N VAL A 1136 -30.42 -7.10 41.01
CA VAL A 1136 -29.03 -6.64 41.10
C VAL A 1136 -28.08 -7.79 40.76
N SER A 1137 -27.75 -7.92 39.46
CA SER A 1137 -26.72 -8.88 38.99
C SER A 1137 -25.40 -8.71 39.76
N LYS A 1138 -24.91 -9.84 40.30
CA LYS A 1138 -23.70 -9.96 41.15
C LYS A 1138 -22.52 -10.70 40.50
N ASP A 1139 -22.70 -11.36 39.35
CA ASP A 1139 -21.63 -12.09 38.66
C ASP A 1139 -20.71 -11.12 37.89
N SER A 1140 -19.56 -10.77 38.46
CA SER A 1140 -18.46 -10.08 37.76
C SER A 1140 -17.64 -11.02 36.86
N ASP A 1141 -17.52 -12.29 37.27
CA ASP A 1141 -16.40 -13.18 36.90
C ASP A 1141 -16.61 -13.89 35.55
N TYR A 1142 -17.67 -13.55 34.82
CA TYR A 1142 -18.04 -14.22 33.57
C TYR A 1142 -17.43 -13.57 32.30
N ARG A 1143 -16.46 -12.65 32.44
CA ARG A 1143 -15.95 -11.84 31.32
C ARG A 1143 -14.96 -12.57 30.41
N ASP A 1144 -14.15 -13.48 30.92
CA ASP A 1144 -12.99 -14.01 30.21
C ASP A 1144 -13.32 -14.99 29.06
N ASN A 1145 -14.57 -15.42 28.95
CA ASN A 1145 -15.04 -16.36 27.91
C ASN A 1145 -15.72 -15.68 26.70
N ILE A 1146 -15.70 -14.34 26.62
CA ILE A 1146 -16.50 -13.57 25.65
C ILE A 1146 -15.66 -13.17 24.42
N TYR A 1147 -15.74 -13.94 23.33
CA TYR A 1147 -15.03 -13.61 22.08
C TYR A 1147 -15.79 -12.55 21.27
N ASN A 1148 -15.15 -11.40 21.00
CA ASN A 1148 -15.71 -10.25 20.27
C ASN A 1148 -17.06 -9.71 20.79
N GLY A 1149 -17.48 -10.08 22.00
CA GLY A 1149 -18.77 -9.73 22.63
C GLY A 1149 -19.83 -10.83 22.56
N TYR A 1150 -19.65 -11.87 21.75
CA TYR A 1150 -20.60 -12.98 21.59
C TYR A 1150 -20.36 -14.10 22.64
N SER A 1151 -21.36 -14.96 22.87
CA SER A 1151 -21.21 -16.17 23.70
C SER A 1151 -21.54 -17.47 22.92
N PRO A 1152 -21.08 -18.65 23.35
CA PRO A 1152 -21.53 -19.94 22.83
C PRO A 1152 -23.04 -20.15 22.94
N LYS A 1153 -23.68 -20.81 21.96
CA LYS A 1153 -25.12 -21.19 21.99
C LYS A 1153 -25.57 -21.73 23.35
N ARG A 1154 -24.79 -22.60 24.01
CA ARG A 1154 -25.15 -23.20 25.33
C ARG A 1154 -25.29 -22.20 26.50
N PHE A 1155 -24.95 -20.93 26.32
CA PHE A 1155 -25.05 -19.88 27.34
C PHE A 1155 -26.03 -18.76 26.96
N TRP A 1156 -26.87 -18.96 25.94
CA TRP A 1156 -27.83 -17.97 25.43
C TRP A 1156 -28.70 -17.32 26.52
N GLN A 1157 -29.14 -18.09 27.53
CA GLN A 1157 -29.94 -17.56 28.64
C GLN A 1157 -29.20 -16.48 29.45
N LYS A 1158 -27.88 -16.59 29.62
CA LYS A 1158 -27.04 -15.56 30.26
C LYS A 1158 -26.89 -14.29 29.40
N ASP A 1159 -27.18 -14.37 28.10
CA ASP A 1159 -27.07 -13.23 27.20
C ASP A 1159 -28.31 -12.33 27.20
N LEU A 1160 -29.46 -12.80 27.72
CA LEU A 1160 -30.73 -12.02 27.76
C LEU A 1160 -30.62 -10.72 28.56
N GLN A 1161 -29.73 -10.66 29.55
CA GLN A 1161 -29.45 -9.44 30.31
C GLN A 1161 -28.84 -8.30 29.46
N ASN A 1162 -28.33 -8.58 28.25
CA ASN A 1162 -27.81 -7.57 27.33
C ASN A 1162 -28.94 -6.90 26.50
N GLY A 1163 -30.19 -7.33 26.65
CA GLY A 1163 -31.30 -6.87 25.84
C GLY A 1163 -31.38 -7.50 24.45
N PHE A 1164 -32.35 -7.04 23.67
CA PHE A 1164 -32.68 -7.60 22.37
C PHE A 1164 -33.10 -6.51 21.37
N LEU A 1165 -32.79 -6.79 20.10
CA LEU A 1165 -33.29 -6.05 18.95
C LEU A 1165 -34.63 -6.64 18.53
N THR A 1166 -35.57 -5.81 18.09
CA THR A 1166 -36.70 -6.23 17.25
C THR A 1166 -36.61 -5.48 15.93
N ILE A 1167 -36.57 -6.20 14.82
CA ILE A 1167 -36.64 -5.62 13.48
C ILE A 1167 -38.02 -5.93 12.93
N ARG A 1168 -38.80 -4.87 12.64
CA ARG A 1168 -40.08 -5.00 11.91
C ARG A 1168 -39.82 -4.81 10.42
N LEU A 1169 -40.38 -5.66 9.58
CA LEU A 1169 -40.25 -5.67 8.12
C LEU A 1169 -41.60 -6.02 7.51
N LYS A 1170 -41.77 -5.80 6.20
CA LYS A 1170 -42.93 -6.35 5.47
C LYS A 1170 -42.68 -7.81 5.09
N SER A 1171 -41.47 -8.08 4.58
CA SER A 1171 -40.95 -9.42 4.35
C SER A 1171 -39.42 -9.40 4.26
N VAL A 1172 -38.78 -10.53 4.53
CA VAL A 1172 -37.36 -10.75 4.19
C VAL A 1172 -37.10 -12.17 3.70
N LYS A 1173 -36.47 -12.30 2.51
CA LYS A 1173 -36.14 -13.61 1.93
C LYS A 1173 -34.93 -14.25 2.62
N ALA A 1174 -33.80 -13.52 2.68
CA ALA A 1174 -32.56 -14.01 3.29
C ALA A 1174 -32.04 -13.06 4.37
N ILE A 1175 -31.63 -13.62 5.52
CA ILE A 1175 -31.02 -12.86 6.63
C ILE A 1175 -29.62 -13.42 6.87
N ILE A 1176 -28.60 -12.65 6.53
CA ILE A 1176 -27.20 -13.08 6.58
C ILE A 1176 -26.50 -12.44 7.78
N HIS A 1177 -26.12 -13.26 8.75
CA HIS A 1177 -25.23 -12.84 9.84
C HIS A 1177 -23.89 -13.57 9.69
N ASN A 1178 -22.97 -12.96 8.95
CA ASN A 1178 -21.65 -13.53 8.67
C ASN A 1178 -20.53 -12.52 8.98
N LYS A 1179 -19.51 -12.98 9.71
CA LYS A 1179 -18.13 -12.54 9.43
C LYS A 1179 -17.12 -13.67 9.67
N VAL A 1180 -16.38 -13.98 8.61
CA VAL A 1180 -15.05 -14.61 8.65
C VAL A 1180 -14.05 -13.74 9.41
N PHE A 1181 -13.52 -14.24 10.53
CA PHE A 1181 -12.36 -13.64 11.22
C PHE A 1181 -11.07 -14.31 10.76
N SER A 1182 -10.39 -13.72 9.77
CA SER A 1182 -8.98 -13.99 9.54
C SER A 1182 -8.15 -13.41 10.68
N TYR A 1183 -7.40 -14.29 11.36
CA TYR A 1183 -6.56 -13.90 12.48
C TYR A 1183 -5.31 -13.17 11.98
N TYR A 1184 -5.28 -11.84 12.12
CA TYR A 1184 -4.06 -11.05 12.15
C TYR A 1184 -4.02 -10.27 13.46
N ARG A 1185 -3.49 -10.93 14.49
CA ARG A 1185 -3.05 -10.29 15.74
C ARG A 1185 -1.83 -11.01 16.31
N ASN A 1186 -0.77 -10.98 15.51
CA ASN A 1186 0.64 -11.10 15.91
C ASN A 1186 1.39 -9.89 15.29
N ARG A 1187 0.96 -8.70 15.70
CA ARG A 1187 1.83 -7.76 16.41
C ARG A 1187 1.24 -7.73 17.82
#